data_AF-A0A060DTP9-F1
#
_entry.id   AF-A0A060DTP9-F1
#
_cell.length_a   1.000
_cell.length_b   1.000
_cell.length_c   1.000
_cell.angle_alpha   90.00
_cell.angle_beta   90.00
_cell.angle_gamma   90.00
#
_symmetry.space_group_name_H-M   'P 1'
#
loop_
_entity.id
_entity.type
_entity.pdbx_description
1 polymer ?
#
loop_
_entity_poly.entity_id
_entity_poly.type
_entity_poly.pdbx_seq_one_letter_code
_entity_poly.pdbx_strand_id
1 'polypeptide(L)'
;MGGLAAARLSVAASELELLAGGARSGADAAAAYAEVLSSLEDAARGLGAERGAWIGANGPVLPPEFEALLGRLEKSDLLGPNLRADILDLAQRRYDEAGVGARSLDSVIGRLLEQAPNGGARLAPAAEQLRRTLAVWMARRFMKTDDTGALAMPAVGAGWDRAALDSIPPLVEDYLLFDAKDLPQAPAMLRTSMRAAAQHQLRQGVERILARALAGSPAAGGVDRAGGLAQLRASAHALRTAFPVLAETMQSFRQIGLTTSADTIRDTVARQANAVLAQADRLLEGDQLYRPDAHALDVWVDGPLVPHLLFGQTTPAGLALYLGNARQEVTVLARDIAAPVVEILERSVMGAGTGSGAAAKWARIIAELDKYDGGRPNSSLAQLEKFVTVESAAVDAAGCQNLGAIDGVPDDFFRSRLAELKQWIATRCVLAADARVYDAYVDMAASFNEMLAGRFPFAAAAVAGEEADPAAVRAFYERFDARSAFVLEGLRRGERFGTAGREALRFVETMERARPLLIAAVTPDQSGGLALDPAFRVNRGREAGGSDIIEWKLATPNGSLSSMLPRTPLRWYPGDKLSVTLRWAKDGTVLPVSGVGAGASVDGPSLRFDYDGPWALFALASRQAAPQRDRRPGPDTEPLLLFEATASGPVKEAAAAAPMPIAPAVQAVLQPVVKPNVRVFMTLAVKRTVLADGKPPREEKVAVPALPAQAPPLAPVGSMRRMPGLAGWPAPSGAVAPADRAFFDLGTPPSQSPMLRPAAQRFP
;
A
#
# COMPACT_ATOMS: atom_id res chain seq x y z
N MET A 1 51.92 54.97 -36.94
CA MET A 1 50.66 54.29 -37.32
C MET A 1 50.87 53.03 -38.18
N GLY A 2 51.92 52.92 -39.00
CA GLY A 2 52.27 51.67 -39.68
C GLY A 2 52.49 50.46 -38.76
N GLY A 3 53.06 50.68 -37.56
CA GLY A 3 53.24 49.62 -36.55
C GLY A 3 51.95 48.99 -36.01
N LEU A 4 50.79 49.67 -36.13
CA LEU A 4 49.50 49.09 -35.73
C LEU A 4 49.07 47.95 -36.65
N ALA A 5 49.31 48.05 -37.96
CA ALA A 5 48.97 46.98 -38.90
C ALA A 5 49.86 45.75 -38.68
N ALA A 6 51.17 45.94 -38.45
CA ALA A 6 52.07 44.84 -38.13
C ALA A 6 51.74 44.17 -36.78
N ALA A 7 51.38 44.97 -35.76
CA ALA A 7 50.94 44.44 -34.46
C ALA A 7 49.65 43.61 -34.59
N ARG A 8 48.65 44.09 -35.36
CA ARG A 8 47.42 43.32 -35.63
C ARG A 8 47.71 42.01 -36.38
N LEU A 9 48.60 42.03 -37.36
CA LEU A 9 48.99 40.81 -38.08
C LEU A 9 49.75 39.82 -37.19
N SER A 10 50.55 40.29 -36.22
CA SER A 10 51.19 39.42 -35.24
C SER A 10 50.17 38.73 -34.32
N VAL A 11 49.11 39.44 -33.90
CA VAL A 11 47.99 38.84 -33.16
C VAL A 11 47.30 37.78 -34.00
N ALA A 12 46.98 38.09 -35.27
CA ALA A 12 46.37 37.14 -36.18
C ALA A 12 47.24 35.88 -36.40
N ALA A 13 48.55 36.04 -36.59
CA ALA A 13 49.49 34.93 -36.74
C ALA A 13 49.50 34.01 -35.50
N SER A 14 49.56 34.62 -34.31
CA SER A 14 49.58 33.89 -33.04
C SER A 14 48.30 33.08 -32.82
N GLU A 15 47.13 33.69 -33.03
CA GLU A 15 45.86 32.98 -32.89
C GLU A 15 45.69 31.88 -33.96
N LEU A 16 46.18 32.09 -35.19
CA LEU A 16 46.17 31.07 -36.23
C LEU A 16 47.03 29.85 -35.87
N GLU A 17 48.19 30.05 -35.24
CA GLU A 17 49.01 28.95 -34.72
C GLU A 17 48.29 28.18 -33.62
N LEU A 18 47.67 28.87 -32.66
CA LEU A 18 46.90 28.25 -31.59
C LEU A 18 45.68 27.49 -32.11
N LEU A 19 45.01 28.01 -33.14
CA LEU A 19 43.88 27.37 -33.82
C LEU A 19 44.32 26.10 -34.57
N ALA A 20 45.38 26.19 -35.37
CA ALA A 20 45.90 25.04 -36.12
C ALA A 20 46.50 23.96 -35.22
N GLY A 21 47.12 24.36 -34.10
CA GLY A 21 47.62 23.44 -33.07
C GLY A 21 46.54 22.82 -32.20
N GLY A 22 45.27 23.22 -32.35
CA GLY A 22 44.14 22.73 -31.55
C GLY A 22 44.10 23.24 -30.11
N ALA A 23 44.94 24.21 -29.76
CA ALA A 23 44.94 24.84 -28.43
C ALA A 23 43.68 25.70 -28.19
N ARG A 24 43.08 26.21 -29.27
CA ARG A 24 41.76 26.86 -29.26
C ARG A 24 40.72 25.89 -29.81
N SER A 25 39.65 25.65 -29.06
CA SER A 25 38.52 24.82 -29.49
C SER A 25 37.19 25.40 -29.03
N GLY A 26 36.07 24.95 -29.63
CA GLY A 26 34.72 25.36 -29.23
C GLY A 26 34.53 26.88 -29.19
N ALA A 27 34.19 27.41 -27.99
CA ALA A 27 33.97 28.84 -27.76
C ALA A 27 35.24 29.68 -28.02
N ASP A 28 36.38 29.21 -27.52
CA ASP A 28 37.65 29.92 -27.65
C ASP A 28 38.11 29.97 -29.11
N ALA A 29 37.84 28.93 -29.88
CA ALA A 29 38.10 28.94 -31.32
C ALA A 29 37.22 29.97 -32.05
N ALA A 30 35.91 30.03 -31.73
CA ALA A 30 35.02 31.02 -32.33
C ALA A 30 35.45 32.47 -32.02
N ALA A 31 35.85 32.73 -30.77
CA ALA A 31 36.39 34.03 -30.35
C ALA A 31 37.73 34.35 -31.04
N ALA A 32 38.64 33.38 -31.13
CA ALA A 32 39.91 33.54 -31.82
C ALA A 32 39.72 33.83 -33.32
N TYR A 33 38.76 33.19 -33.99
CA TYR A 33 38.44 33.52 -35.38
C TYR A 33 37.85 34.92 -35.56
N ALA A 34 37.07 35.41 -34.60
CA ALA A 34 36.59 36.79 -34.58
C ALA A 34 37.75 37.78 -34.46
N GLU A 35 38.73 37.48 -33.60
CA GLU A 35 39.93 38.31 -33.41
C GLU A 35 40.87 38.26 -34.62
N VAL A 36 41.00 37.11 -35.28
CA VAL A 36 41.74 36.99 -36.55
C VAL A 36 41.07 37.83 -37.63
N LEU A 37 39.74 37.75 -37.78
CA LEU A 37 39.02 38.54 -38.77
C LEU A 37 39.17 40.04 -38.50
N SER A 38 38.94 40.48 -37.26
CA SER A 38 39.07 41.91 -36.88
C SER A 38 40.49 42.42 -37.11
N SER A 39 41.49 41.62 -36.77
CA SER A 39 42.91 41.96 -36.97
C SER A 39 43.28 42.05 -38.45
N LEU A 40 42.78 41.15 -39.31
CA LEU A 40 42.99 41.20 -40.75
C LEU A 40 42.27 42.40 -41.39
N GLU A 41 41.06 42.74 -40.95
CA GLU A 41 40.33 43.92 -41.41
C GLU A 41 40.99 45.23 -40.99
N ASP A 42 41.45 45.33 -39.74
CA ASP A 42 42.22 46.48 -39.24
C ASP A 42 43.53 46.65 -40.03
N ALA A 43 44.24 45.55 -40.28
CA ALA A 43 45.47 45.56 -41.07
C ALA A 43 45.19 45.98 -42.52
N ALA A 44 44.16 45.42 -43.18
CA ALA A 44 43.78 45.79 -44.54
C ALA A 44 43.44 47.28 -44.68
N ARG A 45 42.65 47.83 -43.74
CA ARG A 45 42.30 49.25 -43.70
C ARG A 45 43.54 50.13 -43.47
N GLY A 46 44.43 49.72 -42.58
CA GLY A 46 45.68 50.42 -42.28
C GLY A 46 46.64 50.48 -43.48
N LEU A 47 46.70 49.39 -44.26
CA LEU A 47 47.55 49.29 -45.45
C LEU A 47 47.00 50.08 -46.65
N GLY A 48 45.68 50.15 -46.81
CA GLY A 48 45.03 50.85 -47.94
C GLY A 48 45.08 52.39 -47.88
N ALA A 49 45.34 52.99 -46.71
CA ALA A 49 45.30 54.44 -46.49
C ALA A 49 46.65 55.16 -46.76
N GLU A 50 47.46 54.73 -47.75
CA GLU A 50 48.84 55.18 -48.05
C GLU A 50 49.88 55.02 -46.90
N ARG A 51 49.47 54.48 -45.76
CA ARG A 51 50.30 54.31 -44.54
C ARG A 51 51.15 53.03 -44.52
N GLY A 52 51.16 52.26 -45.61
CA GLY A 52 51.96 51.05 -45.82
C GLY A 52 53.23 51.26 -46.63
N ALA A 53 53.52 52.48 -47.11
CA ALA A 53 54.63 52.77 -48.02
C ALA A 53 56.03 52.47 -47.45
N TRP A 54 56.18 52.41 -46.12
CA TRP A 54 57.43 52.06 -45.43
C TRP A 54 57.75 50.55 -45.53
N ILE A 55 56.75 49.70 -45.70
CA ILE A 55 56.93 48.24 -45.74
C ILE A 55 57.50 47.87 -47.11
N GLY A 56 58.78 47.47 -47.14
CA GLY A 56 59.52 47.16 -48.37
C GLY A 56 60.33 48.32 -48.96
N ALA A 57 60.31 49.49 -48.33
CA ALA A 57 61.23 50.60 -48.66
C ALA A 57 62.67 50.28 -48.19
N ASN A 58 63.68 50.98 -48.73
CA ASN A 58 65.05 50.91 -48.21
C ASN A 58 65.30 52.06 -47.22
N GLY A 59 64.60 52.04 -46.08
CA GLY A 59 64.70 53.06 -45.01
C GLY A 59 63.35 53.70 -44.63
N PRO A 60 63.34 54.58 -43.60
CA PRO A 60 62.13 55.27 -43.13
C PRO A 60 61.52 56.16 -44.22
N VAL A 61 60.21 56.02 -44.44
CA VAL A 61 59.46 56.87 -45.38
C VAL A 61 58.81 58.01 -44.59
N LEU A 62 59.31 59.23 -44.81
CA LEU A 62 58.83 60.45 -44.16
C LEU A 62 57.90 61.23 -45.09
N PRO A 63 56.81 61.84 -44.59
CA PRO A 63 55.94 62.68 -45.41
C PRO A 63 56.70 63.89 -46.01
N PRO A 64 56.34 64.37 -47.22
CA PRO A 64 57.01 65.50 -47.86
C PRO A 64 57.03 66.77 -46.99
N GLU A 65 55.96 67.03 -46.24
CA GLU A 65 55.88 68.14 -45.29
C GLU A 65 56.85 68.00 -44.11
N PHE A 66 57.16 66.77 -43.72
CA PHE A 66 58.11 66.47 -42.65
C PHE A 66 59.54 66.59 -43.14
N GLU A 67 59.83 66.15 -44.37
CA GLU A 67 61.11 66.41 -45.05
C GLU A 67 61.36 67.92 -45.18
N ALA A 68 60.34 68.71 -45.55
CA ALA A 68 60.43 70.17 -45.61
C ALA A 68 60.64 70.81 -44.22
N LEU A 69 60.11 70.21 -43.16
CA LEU A 69 60.37 70.63 -41.78
C LEU A 69 61.81 70.30 -41.35
N LEU A 70 62.31 69.11 -41.65
CA LEU A 70 63.68 68.69 -41.37
C LEU A 70 64.70 69.61 -42.06
N GLY A 71 64.45 69.99 -43.31
CA GLY A 71 65.28 70.95 -44.03
C GLY A 71 65.26 72.39 -43.47
N ARG A 72 64.20 72.77 -42.73
CA ARG A 72 64.14 74.04 -41.99
C ARG A 72 64.86 73.95 -40.64
N LEU A 73 64.72 72.82 -39.96
CA LEU A 73 65.40 72.54 -38.67
C LEU A 73 66.92 72.54 -38.83
N GLU A 74 67.44 72.00 -39.93
CA GLU A 74 68.87 72.01 -40.26
C GLU A 74 69.47 73.41 -40.41
N LYS A 75 68.64 74.41 -40.76
CA LYS A 75 69.04 75.82 -40.95
C LYS A 75 68.82 76.68 -39.70
N SER A 76 68.41 76.09 -38.58
CA SER A 76 68.13 76.81 -37.34
C SER A 76 69.36 76.87 -36.44
N ASP A 77 69.88 78.08 -36.22
CA ASP A 77 71.02 78.31 -35.30
C ASP A 77 70.68 77.99 -33.84
N LEU A 78 69.39 77.95 -33.50
CA LEU A 78 68.88 77.82 -32.12
C LEU A 78 68.80 76.35 -31.64
N LEU A 79 68.67 75.40 -32.58
CA LEU A 79 68.43 73.98 -32.28
C LEU A 79 69.66 73.08 -32.54
N GLY A 80 70.72 73.63 -33.13
CA GLY A 80 71.99 72.94 -33.38
C GLY A 80 71.97 71.98 -34.59
N PRO A 81 73.14 71.65 -35.16
CA PRO A 81 73.24 70.91 -36.43
C PRO A 81 72.90 69.41 -36.30
N ASN A 82 72.93 68.84 -35.09
CA ASN A 82 72.79 67.40 -34.89
C ASN A 82 71.33 66.92 -34.80
N LEU A 83 70.38 67.82 -34.54
CA LEU A 83 68.98 67.44 -34.30
C LEU A 83 68.35 66.71 -35.49
N ARG A 84 68.70 67.08 -36.73
CA ARG A 84 68.24 66.37 -37.93
C ARG A 84 68.76 64.93 -37.96
N ALA A 85 70.04 64.75 -37.65
CA ALA A 85 70.66 63.42 -37.61
C ALA A 85 70.06 62.55 -36.50
N ASP A 86 69.81 63.10 -35.31
CA ASP A 86 69.17 62.39 -34.20
C ASP A 86 67.74 61.96 -34.54
N ILE A 87 66.97 62.82 -35.22
CA ILE A 87 65.61 62.48 -35.67
C ILE A 87 65.64 61.38 -36.75
N LEU A 88 66.58 61.45 -37.70
CA LEU A 88 66.73 60.43 -38.74
C LEU A 88 67.22 59.09 -38.16
N ASP A 89 68.13 59.11 -37.19
CA ASP A 89 68.59 57.92 -36.48
C ASP A 89 67.48 57.30 -35.62
N LEU A 90 66.64 58.11 -34.96
CA LEU A 90 65.44 57.62 -34.30
C LEU A 90 64.45 57.02 -35.31
N ALA A 91 64.23 57.69 -36.45
CA ALA A 91 63.34 57.18 -37.50
C ALA A 91 63.86 55.85 -38.07
N GLN A 92 65.17 55.72 -38.27
CA GLN A 92 65.83 54.49 -38.72
C GLN A 92 65.71 53.37 -37.68
N ARG A 93 65.98 53.64 -36.39
CA ARG A 93 65.78 52.65 -35.31
C ARG A 93 64.33 52.17 -35.24
N ARG A 94 63.36 53.08 -35.33
CA ARG A 94 61.93 52.72 -35.37
C ARG A 94 61.55 51.97 -36.63
N TYR A 95 62.18 52.29 -37.76
CA TYR A 95 62.01 51.58 -39.02
C TYR A 95 62.56 50.15 -38.94
N ASP A 96 63.75 49.96 -38.37
CA ASP A 96 64.38 48.64 -38.20
C ASP A 96 63.59 47.77 -37.21
N GLU A 97 63.16 48.34 -36.07
CA GLU A 97 62.26 47.68 -35.12
C GLU A 97 60.95 47.21 -35.78
N ALA A 98 60.32 48.08 -36.58
CA ALA A 98 59.09 47.74 -37.30
C ALA A 98 59.33 46.76 -38.47
N GLY A 99 60.50 46.85 -39.12
CA GLY A 99 60.89 46.02 -40.27
C GLY A 99 61.20 44.57 -39.89
N VAL A 100 61.81 44.34 -38.72
CA VAL A 100 62.00 42.98 -38.18
C VAL A 100 60.66 42.33 -37.84
N GLY A 101 59.72 43.10 -37.26
CA GLY A 101 58.36 42.65 -36.98
C GLY A 101 57.55 42.33 -38.24
N ALA A 102 57.69 43.11 -39.32
CA ALA A 102 56.98 42.86 -40.58
C ALA A 102 57.53 41.66 -41.37
N ARG A 103 58.85 41.39 -41.29
CA ARG A 103 59.49 40.23 -41.95
C ARG A 103 59.22 38.89 -41.24
N SER A 104 58.75 38.92 -40.00
CA SER A 104 58.44 37.73 -39.17
C SER A 104 56.95 37.37 -39.14
N LEU A 105 56.11 38.00 -39.98
CA LEU A 105 54.67 37.72 -40.09
C LEU A 105 54.36 36.45 -40.92
N ASP A 106 55.12 35.39 -40.69
CA ASP A 106 54.79 34.05 -41.14
C ASP A 106 53.71 33.46 -40.21
N SER A 107 52.89 32.58 -40.77
CA SER A 107 51.86 31.87 -40.03
C SER A 107 51.69 30.47 -40.61
N VAL A 108 50.83 29.66 -39.98
CA VAL A 108 50.44 28.32 -40.47
C VAL A 108 49.78 28.32 -41.86
N ILE A 109 49.30 29.47 -42.35
CA ILE A 109 48.77 29.62 -43.72
C ILE A 109 49.77 30.26 -44.69
N GLY A 110 51.01 30.44 -44.25
CA GLY A 110 52.07 31.16 -44.95
C GLY A 110 52.18 32.63 -44.53
N ARG A 111 52.86 33.43 -45.35
CA ARG A 111 53.06 34.86 -45.12
C ARG A 111 51.72 35.59 -45.06
N LEU A 112 51.54 36.46 -44.07
CA LEU A 112 50.34 37.29 -43.95
C LEU A 112 50.43 38.61 -44.74
N LEU A 113 51.66 39.03 -45.06
CA LEU A 113 51.97 40.30 -45.69
C LEU A 113 52.89 40.09 -46.90
N GLU A 114 52.64 40.79 -47.99
CA GLU A 114 53.51 40.78 -49.16
C GLU A 114 53.63 42.17 -49.81
N GLN A 115 54.64 42.33 -50.67
CA GLN A 115 54.83 43.53 -51.46
C GLN A 115 53.96 43.47 -52.72
N ALA A 116 53.20 44.53 -52.96
CA ALA A 116 52.38 44.71 -54.15
C ALA A 116 53.25 45.09 -55.36
N PRO A 117 52.76 44.89 -56.60
CA PRO A 117 53.50 45.21 -57.83
C PRO A 117 53.91 46.68 -57.97
N ASN A 118 53.19 47.59 -57.30
CA ASN A 118 53.48 49.03 -57.24
C ASN A 118 54.48 49.41 -56.12
N GLY A 119 55.06 48.44 -55.42
CA GLY A 119 56.05 48.64 -54.36
C GLY A 119 55.47 48.84 -52.95
N GLY A 120 54.15 49.02 -52.80
CA GLY A 120 53.50 49.17 -51.49
C GLY A 120 53.19 47.83 -50.81
N ALA A 121 52.87 47.81 -49.52
CA ALA A 121 52.49 46.57 -48.83
C ALA A 121 50.99 46.28 -48.89
N ARG A 122 50.67 44.99 -49.04
CA ARG A 122 49.31 44.46 -49.02
C ARG A 122 49.25 43.14 -48.26
N LEU A 123 48.05 42.73 -47.86
CA LEU A 123 47.83 41.37 -47.37
C LEU A 123 48.21 40.37 -48.47
N ALA A 124 48.90 39.30 -48.07
CA ALA A 124 49.20 38.20 -48.98
C ALA A 124 47.91 37.52 -49.47
N PRO A 125 47.91 36.84 -50.63
CA PRO A 125 46.69 36.29 -51.23
C PRO A 125 46.01 35.26 -50.31
N ALA A 126 46.78 34.48 -49.56
CA ALA A 126 46.26 33.53 -48.57
C ALA A 126 45.56 34.24 -47.40
N ALA A 127 46.13 35.33 -46.89
CA ALA A 127 45.54 36.13 -45.80
C ALA A 127 44.30 36.89 -46.26
N GLU A 128 44.31 37.44 -47.47
CA GLU A 128 43.16 38.12 -48.07
C GLU A 128 42.01 37.13 -48.38
N GLN A 129 42.34 35.93 -48.87
CA GLN A 129 41.37 34.85 -49.06
C GLN A 129 40.76 34.42 -47.72
N LEU A 130 41.60 34.19 -46.70
CA LEU A 130 41.12 33.85 -45.37
C LEU A 130 40.21 34.94 -44.80
N ARG A 131 40.58 36.23 -44.92
CA ARG A 131 39.76 37.37 -44.47
C ARG A 131 38.36 37.32 -45.10
N ARG A 132 38.27 37.09 -46.41
CA ARG A 132 36.99 36.97 -47.12
C ARG A 132 36.19 35.75 -46.68
N THR A 133 36.84 34.58 -46.55
CA THR A 133 36.21 33.36 -46.07
C THR A 133 35.65 33.52 -44.66
N LEU A 134 36.44 34.12 -43.74
CA LEU A 134 36.02 34.37 -42.37
C LEU A 134 34.87 35.39 -42.31
N ALA A 135 34.89 36.46 -43.11
CA ALA A 135 33.79 37.42 -43.17
C ALA A 135 32.47 36.76 -43.62
N VAL A 136 32.50 35.92 -44.66
CA VAL A 136 31.33 35.17 -45.12
C VAL A 136 30.87 34.16 -44.08
N TRP A 137 31.80 33.44 -43.45
CA TRP A 137 31.48 32.45 -42.43
C TRP A 137 30.86 33.09 -41.19
N MET A 138 31.44 34.15 -40.64
CA MET A 138 30.92 34.85 -39.46
C MET A 138 29.57 35.54 -39.71
N ALA A 139 29.24 35.85 -40.97
CA ALA A 139 27.93 36.39 -41.34
C ALA A 139 26.81 35.35 -41.42
N ARG A 140 27.12 34.05 -41.33
CA ARG A 140 26.13 32.95 -41.40
C ARG A 140 25.15 32.95 -40.24
N ARG A 141 23.98 32.35 -40.44
CA ARG A 141 22.87 32.38 -39.47
C ARG A 141 23.28 31.70 -38.16
N PHE A 142 23.94 30.54 -38.25
CA PHE A 142 24.38 29.80 -37.06
C PHE A 142 25.56 30.46 -36.32
N MET A 143 26.23 31.45 -36.93
CA MET A 143 27.36 32.18 -36.32
C MET A 143 26.93 33.46 -35.60
N LYS A 144 25.73 34.00 -35.89
CA LYS A 144 25.21 35.19 -35.22
C LYS A 144 24.66 34.84 -33.85
N THR A 145 25.32 35.30 -32.80
CA THR A 145 24.89 35.11 -31.41
C THR A 145 24.53 36.44 -30.77
N ASP A 146 23.26 36.84 -30.86
CA ASP A 146 22.80 38.14 -30.33
C ASP A 146 22.27 38.08 -28.88
N ASP A 147 22.39 36.94 -28.17
CA ASP A 147 21.82 36.84 -26.81
C ASP A 147 22.44 35.71 -25.95
N THR A 148 22.38 35.84 -24.62
CA THR A 148 22.84 34.81 -23.66
C THR A 148 21.65 34.15 -22.96
N GLY A 149 21.49 32.83 -23.12
CA GLY A 149 20.46 32.06 -22.42
C GLY A 149 20.80 30.58 -22.36
N ALA A 150 20.69 29.97 -21.19
CA ALA A 150 20.91 28.54 -20.99
C ALA A 150 19.58 27.77 -21.01
N LEU A 151 19.62 26.51 -21.46
CA LEU A 151 18.51 25.56 -21.30
C LEU A 151 18.21 25.36 -19.81
N ALA A 152 17.12 25.94 -19.33
CA ALA A 152 16.62 25.74 -17.98
C ALA A 152 15.77 24.47 -17.90
N MET A 153 15.61 23.93 -16.69
CA MET A 153 14.70 22.80 -16.45
C MET A 153 13.25 23.22 -16.75
N PRO A 154 12.47 22.40 -17.47
CA PRO A 154 11.05 22.67 -17.65
C PRO A 154 10.34 22.67 -16.30
N ALA A 155 9.64 23.76 -16.00
CA ALA A 155 8.67 23.77 -14.92
C ALA A 155 7.49 22.85 -15.26
N VAL A 156 6.80 22.34 -14.24
CA VAL A 156 5.57 21.56 -14.43
C VAL A 156 4.51 22.47 -15.08
N GLY A 157 4.03 22.09 -16.27
CA GLY A 157 3.13 22.91 -17.09
C GLY A 157 3.81 23.78 -18.15
N ALA A 158 5.14 23.75 -18.27
CA ALA A 158 5.83 24.43 -19.37
C ALA A 158 5.34 23.88 -20.72
N GLY A 159 4.86 24.78 -21.58
CA GLY A 159 4.51 24.48 -22.97
C GLY A 159 5.69 24.74 -23.90
N TRP A 160 5.77 24.01 -25.00
CA TRP A 160 6.68 24.34 -26.09
C TRP A 160 6.04 25.37 -27.02
N ASP A 161 6.71 26.49 -27.25
CA ASP A 161 6.39 27.39 -28.34
C ASP A 161 6.87 26.79 -29.67
N ARG A 162 5.92 26.28 -30.46
CA ARG A 162 6.20 25.68 -31.76
C ARG A 162 6.83 26.67 -32.73
N ALA A 163 6.40 27.94 -32.73
CA ALA A 163 6.90 28.94 -33.67
C ALA A 163 8.37 29.26 -33.41
N ALA A 164 8.79 29.27 -32.15
CA ALA A 164 10.21 29.38 -31.80
C ALA A 164 11.02 28.18 -32.31
N LEU A 165 10.51 26.95 -32.14
CA LEU A 165 11.21 25.73 -32.59
C LEU A 165 11.40 25.66 -34.11
N ASP A 166 10.47 26.21 -34.90
CA ASP A 166 10.56 26.26 -36.37
C ASP A 166 11.76 27.09 -36.88
N SER A 167 12.45 27.84 -36.00
CA SER A 167 13.71 28.51 -36.33
C SER A 167 14.95 27.61 -36.28
N ILE A 168 14.85 26.39 -35.72
CA ILE A 168 15.97 25.44 -35.61
C ILE A 168 16.37 24.84 -36.97
N PRO A 169 15.44 24.28 -37.79
CA PRO A 169 15.83 23.62 -39.03
C PRO A 169 16.66 24.53 -39.98
N PRO A 170 16.29 25.81 -40.22
CA PRO A 170 17.11 26.69 -41.06
C PRO A 170 18.53 26.96 -40.54
N LEU A 171 18.78 26.85 -39.23
CA LEU A 171 20.11 26.99 -38.64
C LEU A 171 20.95 25.73 -38.88
N VAL A 172 20.34 24.56 -38.69
CA VAL A 172 20.99 23.27 -38.92
C VAL A 172 21.32 23.10 -40.41
N GLU A 173 20.40 23.45 -41.30
CA GLU A 173 20.60 23.42 -42.75
C GLU A 173 21.76 24.33 -43.20
N ASP A 174 21.85 25.56 -42.66
CA ASP A 174 22.94 26.50 -42.97
C ASP A 174 24.31 25.96 -42.50
N TYR A 175 24.35 25.27 -41.35
CA TYR A 175 25.56 24.57 -40.89
C TYR A 175 25.92 23.38 -41.79
N LEU A 176 24.95 22.55 -42.18
CA LEU A 176 25.20 21.40 -43.05
C LEU A 176 25.73 21.85 -44.42
N LEU A 177 25.22 22.96 -44.94
CA LEU A 177 25.73 23.59 -46.15
C LEU A 177 27.19 24.05 -45.99
N PHE A 178 27.51 24.68 -44.85
CA PHE A 178 28.88 25.09 -44.51
C PHE A 178 29.84 23.90 -44.47
N ASP A 179 29.49 22.86 -43.71
CA ASP A 179 30.36 21.69 -43.51
C ASP A 179 30.61 20.93 -44.83
N ALA A 180 29.59 20.84 -45.69
CA ALA A 180 29.66 20.13 -46.96
C ALA A 180 30.37 20.92 -48.07
N LYS A 181 30.16 22.25 -48.17
CA LYS A 181 30.62 23.04 -49.35
C LYS A 181 31.76 24.01 -49.04
N ASP A 182 31.71 24.69 -47.92
CA ASP A 182 32.60 25.83 -47.63
C ASP A 182 33.81 25.43 -46.80
N LEU A 183 33.63 24.56 -45.81
CA LEU A 183 34.70 24.05 -44.96
C LEU A 183 35.82 23.34 -45.76
N PRO A 184 35.54 22.54 -46.81
CA PRO A 184 36.59 21.96 -47.65
C PRO A 184 37.46 23.01 -48.37
N GLN A 185 36.94 24.22 -48.61
CA GLN A 185 37.68 25.31 -49.24
C GLN A 185 38.60 26.05 -48.25
N ALA A 186 38.40 25.86 -46.95
CA ALA A 186 39.27 26.45 -45.93
C ALA A 186 40.65 25.78 -45.89
N PRO A 187 41.70 26.48 -45.41
CA PRO A 187 43.04 25.90 -45.23
C PRO A 187 43.01 24.62 -44.41
N ALA A 188 43.67 23.57 -44.89
CA ALA A 188 43.58 22.22 -44.31
C ALA A 188 43.88 22.18 -42.80
N MET A 189 44.85 22.95 -42.35
CA MET A 189 45.25 23.03 -40.94
C MET A 189 44.20 23.64 -40.01
N LEU A 190 43.27 24.43 -40.55
CA LEU A 190 42.23 25.12 -39.78
C LEU A 190 40.87 24.40 -39.84
N ARG A 191 40.69 23.40 -40.72
CA ARG A 191 39.38 22.76 -40.92
C ARG A 191 38.80 22.15 -39.63
N THR A 192 39.64 21.51 -38.83
CA THR A 192 39.22 20.88 -37.57
C THR A 192 38.74 21.91 -36.55
N SER A 193 39.52 22.97 -36.32
CA SER A 193 39.17 24.05 -35.39
C SER A 193 37.98 24.88 -35.89
N MET A 194 37.88 25.13 -37.20
CA MET A 194 36.70 25.78 -37.80
C MET A 194 35.43 24.95 -37.63
N ARG A 195 35.50 23.62 -37.86
CA ARG A 195 34.36 22.72 -37.61
C ARG A 195 33.95 22.76 -36.14
N ALA A 196 34.90 22.64 -35.21
CA ALA A 196 34.62 22.68 -33.78
C ALA A 196 33.99 24.01 -33.34
N ALA A 197 34.48 25.14 -33.87
CA ALA A 197 33.90 26.46 -33.62
C ALA A 197 32.47 26.59 -34.18
N ALA A 198 32.25 26.14 -35.43
CA ALA A 198 30.93 26.15 -36.06
C ALA A 198 29.92 25.28 -35.31
N GLN A 199 30.32 24.07 -34.92
CA GLN A 199 29.50 23.17 -34.11
C GLN A 199 29.17 23.76 -32.75
N HIS A 200 30.13 24.44 -32.11
CA HIS A 200 29.90 25.13 -30.85
C HIS A 200 28.85 26.24 -30.99
N GLN A 201 28.96 27.08 -32.03
CA GLN A 201 28.00 28.17 -32.24
C GLN A 201 26.61 27.66 -32.63
N LEU A 202 26.53 26.64 -33.49
CA LEU A 202 25.26 25.96 -33.80
C LEU A 202 24.60 25.43 -32.53
N ARG A 203 25.35 24.66 -31.72
CA ARG A 203 24.87 24.10 -30.46
C ARG A 203 24.30 25.19 -29.56
N GLN A 204 25.06 26.27 -29.35
CA GLN A 204 24.64 27.40 -28.53
C GLN A 204 23.39 28.11 -29.06
N GLY A 205 23.27 28.30 -30.38
CA GLY A 205 22.10 28.89 -31.01
C GLY A 205 20.85 28.03 -30.81
N VAL A 206 20.96 26.71 -31.02
CA VAL A 206 19.85 25.77 -30.82
C VAL A 206 19.48 25.65 -29.34
N GLU A 207 20.45 25.53 -28.43
CA GLU A 207 20.21 25.49 -26.98
C GLU A 207 19.42 26.72 -26.51
N ARG A 208 19.71 27.91 -27.05
CA ARG A 208 18.94 29.13 -26.73
C ARG A 208 17.52 29.12 -27.28
N ILE A 209 17.33 28.67 -28.52
CA ILE A 209 15.99 28.54 -29.10
C ILE A 209 15.16 27.57 -28.27
N LEU A 210 15.74 26.44 -27.88
CA LEU A 210 15.06 25.46 -27.02
C LEU A 210 14.72 26.05 -25.65
N ALA A 211 15.63 26.80 -25.02
CA ALA A 211 15.38 27.47 -23.74
C ALA A 211 14.21 28.47 -23.84
N ARG A 212 14.19 29.30 -24.89
CA ARG A 212 13.12 30.26 -25.14
C ARG A 212 11.79 29.56 -25.44
N ALA A 213 11.83 28.53 -26.27
CA ALA A 213 10.64 27.77 -26.64
C ALA A 213 9.99 27.10 -25.42
N LEU A 214 10.78 26.66 -24.46
CA LEU A 214 10.30 26.01 -23.24
C LEU A 214 9.77 27.00 -22.18
N ALA A 215 10.25 28.26 -22.18
CA ALA A 215 9.83 29.31 -21.26
C ALA A 215 8.50 30.00 -21.66
N GLY A 216 8.02 29.76 -22.89
CA GLY A 216 6.97 30.53 -23.56
C GLY A 216 5.52 30.27 -23.14
N SER A 217 5.24 29.66 -21.98
CA SER A 217 3.86 29.53 -21.50
C SER A 217 3.76 29.51 -19.98
N PRO A 218 3.18 30.54 -19.34
CA PRO A 218 2.69 30.38 -17.98
C PRO A 218 1.51 29.41 -18.05
N ALA A 219 1.67 28.23 -17.47
CA ALA A 219 0.51 27.43 -17.12
C ALA A 219 -0.19 28.06 -15.91
N ALA A 220 -0.90 29.15 -16.17
CA ALA A 220 -1.92 29.65 -15.26
C ALA A 220 -3.15 28.72 -15.41
N GLY A 221 -3.11 27.59 -14.71
CA GLY A 221 -4.25 26.70 -14.51
C GLY A 221 -4.72 26.81 -13.07
N GLY A 222 -6.02 27.00 -12.86
CA GLY A 222 -6.64 27.17 -11.54
C GLY A 222 -6.32 26.03 -10.57
N VAL A 223 -6.52 26.30 -9.28
CA VAL A 223 -6.32 25.35 -8.16
C VAL A 223 -7.33 24.18 -8.20
N ASP A 224 -8.28 24.20 -9.13
CA ASP A 224 -9.36 23.24 -9.29
C ASP A 224 -9.06 22.15 -10.34
N ARG A 225 -9.73 20.99 -10.21
CA ARG A 225 -9.50 19.80 -11.03
C ARG A 225 -9.66 20.07 -12.54
N ALA A 226 -10.67 20.88 -12.91
CA ALA A 226 -10.92 21.22 -14.31
C ALA A 226 -9.76 22.03 -14.93
N GLY A 227 -9.23 23.00 -14.17
CA GLY A 227 -8.02 23.73 -14.55
C GLY A 227 -6.81 22.82 -14.72
N GLY A 228 -6.61 21.89 -13.77
CA GLY A 228 -5.54 20.89 -13.82
C GLY A 228 -5.60 19.97 -15.05
N LEU A 229 -6.79 19.47 -15.40
CA LEU A 229 -6.99 18.62 -16.58
C LEU A 229 -6.73 19.39 -17.89
N ALA A 230 -7.24 20.62 -17.99
CA ALA A 230 -7.03 21.46 -19.17
C ALA A 230 -5.55 21.79 -19.38
N GLN A 231 -4.84 22.14 -18.31
CA GLN A 231 -3.39 22.37 -18.33
C GLN A 231 -2.61 21.12 -18.76
N LEU A 232 -3.01 19.95 -18.25
CA LEU A 232 -2.35 18.69 -18.59
C LEU A 232 -2.55 18.33 -20.07
N ARG A 233 -3.77 18.52 -20.59
CA ARG A 233 -4.09 18.34 -22.02
C ARG A 233 -3.29 19.29 -22.90
N ALA A 234 -3.19 20.56 -22.52
CA ALA A 234 -2.39 21.55 -23.24
C ALA A 234 -0.90 21.16 -23.25
N SER A 235 -0.37 20.67 -22.13
CA SER A 235 1.02 20.22 -22.00
C SER A 235 1.32 19.02 -22.90
N ALA A 236 0.46 17.99 -22.89
CA ALA A 236 0.58 16.83 -23.77
C ALA A 236 0.50 17.22 -25.24
N HIS A 237 -0.45 18.10 -25.60
CA HIS A 237 -0.60 18.59 -26.96
C HIS A 237 0.62 19.38 -27.44
N ALA A 238 1.13 20.31 -26.62
CA ALA A 238 2.31 21.11 -26.95
C ALA A 238 3.57 20.25 -27.14
N LEU A 239 3.75 19.22 -26.30
CA LEU A 239 4.85 18.27 -26.47
C LEU A 239 4.72 17.49 -27.78
N ARG A 240 3.51 17.02 -28.09
CA ARG A 240 3.20 16.29 -29.34
C ARG A 240 3.50 17.12 -30.58
N THR A 241 3.17 18.41 -30.58
CA THR A 241 3.42 19.30 -31.73
C THR A 241 4.88 19.72 -31.84
N ALA A 242 5.60 19.84 -30.72
CA ALA A 242 7.03 20.13 -30.69
C ALA A 242 7.90 18.95 -31.13
N PHE A 243 7.49 17.73 -30.77
CA PHE A 243 8.33 16.53 -30.89
C PHE A 243 8.94 16.29 -32.28
N PRO A 244 8.25 16.48 -33.43
CA PRO A 244 8.86 16.26 -34.74
C PRO A 244 10.14 17.07 -34.98
N VAL A 245 10.16 18.36 -34.59
CA VAL A 245 11.37 19.20 -34.75
C VAL A 245 12.45 18.82 -33.75
N LEU A 246 12.05 18.47 -32.51
CA LEU A 246 13.01 17.98 -31.51
C LEU A 246 13.66 16.67 -31.95
N ALA A 247 12.89 15.75 -32.53
CA ALA A 247 13.36 14.48 -33.06
C ALA A 247 14.33 14.66 -34.23
N GLU A 248 13.99 15.52 -35.18
CA GLU A 248 14.86 15.87 -36.31
C GLU A 248 16.16 16.54 -35.85
N THR A 249 16.07 17.44 -34.86
CA THR A 249 17.24 18.09 -34.26
C THR A 249 18.14 17.07 -33.57
N MET A 250 17.58 16.16 -32.77
CA MET A 250 18.34 15.07 -32.13
C MET A 250 19.04 14.19 -33.18
N GLN A 251 18.35 13.85 -34.27
CA GLN A 251 18.92 13.05 -35.35
C GLN A 251 20.06 13.79 -36.06
N SER A 252 19.85 15.05 -36.41
CA SER A 252 20.86 15.90 -37.07
C SER A 252 22.09 16.08 -36.18
N PHE A 253 21.89 16.36 -34.89
CA PHE A 253 22.98 16.49 -33.92
C PHE A 253 23.79 15.21 -33.79
N ARG A 254 23.15 14.04 -33.75
CA ARG A 254 23.87 12.75 -33.76
C ARG A 254 24.68 12.55 -35.04
N GLN A 255 24.13 12.90 -36.21
CA GLN A 255 24.83 12.77 -37.49
C GLN A 255 26.10 13.63 -37.57
N ILE A 256 26.09 14.82 -36.96
CA ILE A 256 27.23 15.74 -36.97
C ILE A 256 28.17 15.58 -35.76
N GLY A 257 27.95 14.56 -34.92
CA GLY A 257 28.81 14.25 -33.77
C GLY A 257 28.48 15.01 -32.46
N LEU A 258 27.39 15.76 -32.40
CA LEU A 258 26.89 16.46 -31.20
C LEU A 258 25.98 15.54 -30.34
N THR A 259 26.47 14.35 -30.00
CA THR A 259 25.69 13.33 -29.28
C THR A 259 25.22 13.79 -27.89
N THR A 260 26.09 14.45 -27.11
CA THR A 260 25.76 14.98 -25.77
C THR A 260 24.62 16.01 -25.81
N SER A 261 24.58 16.85 -26.84
CA SER A 261 23.50 17.82 -27.02
C SER A 261 22.19 17.12 -27.43
N ALA A 262 22.26 16.12 -28.31
CA ALA A 262 21.10 15.30 -28.64
C ALA A 262 20.53 14.56 -27.41
N ASP A 263 21.40 14.04 -26.55
CA ASP A 263 21.00 13.37 -25.31
C ASP A 263 20.40 14.36 -24.29
N THR A 264 20.91 15.58 -24.20
CA THR A 264 20.30 16.64 -23.38
C THR A 264 18.86 16.96 -23.83
N ILE A 265 18.60 17.01 -25.15
CA ILE A 265 17.26 17.22 -25.72
C ILE A 265 16.38 16.01 -25.38
N ARG A 266 16.87 14.79 -25.65
CA ARG A 266 16.17 13.53 -25.32
C ARG A 266 15.75 13.48 -23.86
N ASP A 267 16.67 13.76 -22.95
CA ASP A 267 16.42 13.68 -21.51
C ASP A 267 15.40 14.73 -21.06
N THR A 268 15.40 15.90 -21.68
CA THR A 268 14.42 16.96 -21.41
C THR A 268 13.02 16.56 -21.87
N VAL A 269 12.90 16.01 -23.08
CA VAL A 269 11.65 15.45 -23.61
C VAL A 269 11.15 14.31 -22.72
N ALA A 270 12.02 13.37 -22.35
CA ALA A 270 11.68 12.23 -21.51
C ALA A 270 11.21 12.67 -20.11
N ARG A 271 11.86 13.65 -19.48
CA ARG A 271 11.44 14.19 -18.19
C ARG A 271 10.05 14.82 -18.27
N GLN A 272 9.79 15.65 -19.27
CA GLN A 272 8.48 16.30 -19.44
C GLN A 272 7.38 15.28 -19.74
N ALA A 273 7.63 14.33 -20.63
CA ALA A 273 6.72 13.23 -20.95
C ALA A 273 6.34 12.44 -19.69
N ASN A 274 7.33 12.01 -18.91
CA ASN A 274 7.08 11.27 -17.67
C ASN A 274 6.37 12.13 -16.60
N ALA A 275 6.63 13.43 -16.54
CA ALA A 275 5.91 14.34 -15.63
C ALA A 275 4.42 14.45 -15.98
N VAL A 276 4.08 14.53 -17.28
CA VAL A 276 2.69 14.52 -17.76
C VAL A 276 2.01 13.21 -17.37
N LEU A 277 2.65 12.06 -17.61
CA LEU A 277 2.10 10.75 -17.28
C LEU A 277 1.91 10.56 -15.76
N ALA A 278 2.86 11.03 -14.95
CA ALA A 278 2.76 10.98 -13.50
C ALA A 278 1.63 11.88 -12.96
N GLN A 279 1.37 13.02 -13.60
CA GLN A 279 0.24 13.88 -13.23
C GLN A 279 -1.11 13.28 -13.68
N ALA A 280 -1.17 12.67 -14.85
CA ALA A 280 -2.34 11.91 -15.30
C ALA A 280 -2.64 10.77 -14.32
N ASP A 281 -1.62 10.08 -13.83
CA ASP A 281 -1.75 9.01 -12.84
C ASP A 281 -2.34 9.52 -11.51
N ARG A 282 -1.87 10.67 -11.01
CA ARG A 282 -2.44 11.30 -9.82
C ARG A 282 -3.91 11.68 -9.97
N LEU A 283 -4.32 12.17 -11.16
CA LEU A 283 -5.73 12.46 -11.45
C LEU A 283 -6.54 11.16 -11.45
N LEU A 284 -6.09 10.14 -12.18
CA LEU A 284 -6.77 8.84 -12.26
C LEU A 284 -7.01 8.20 -10.89
N GLU A 285 -5.99 8.21 -10.01
CA GLU A 285 -6.12 7.64 -8.67
C GLU A 285 -6.96 8.52 -7.72
N GLY A 286 -6.88 9.85 -7.86
CA GLY A 286 -7.64 10.81 -7.05
C GLY A 286 -9.16 10.76 -7.31
N ASP A 287 -9.57 10.38 -8.51
CA ASP A 287 -10.97 10.37 -8.95
C ASP A 287 -11.78 9.19 -8.38
N GLN A 288 -11.11 8.21 -7.76
CA GLN A 288 -11.72 7.03 -7.15
C GLN A 288 -12.68 6.28 -8.09
N LEU A 289 -12.39 6.30 -9.39
CA LEU A 289 -13.20 5.65 -10.41
C LEU A 289 -13.30 4.14 -10.18
N TYR A 290 -14.49 3.59 -10.42
CA TYR A 290 -14.84 2.19 -10.21
C TYR A 290 -14.70 1.70 -8.75
N ARG A 291 -14.71 2.61 -7.77
CA ARG A 291 -14.76 2.23 -6.35
C ARG A 291 -16.20 2.20 -5.83
N PRO A 292 -16.58 1.16 -5.08
CA PRO A 292 -17.87 1.10 -4.41
C PRO A 292 -17.97 2.14 -3.29
N ASP A 293 -19.19 2.53 -3.00
CA ASP A 293 -19.53 3.31 -1.82
C ASP A 293 -19.27 2.48 -0.56
N ALA A 294 -18.34 2.95 0.28
CA ALA A 294 -17.90 2.22 1.47
C ALA A 294 -19.07 2.00 2.44
N HIS A 295 -19.96 2.98 2.56
CA HIS A 295 -21.10 2.88 3.46
C HIS A 295 -22.10 1.81 2.99
N ALA A 296 -22.41 1.75 1.69
CA ALA A 296 -23.27 0.74 1.11
C ALA A 296 -22.77 -0.69 1.38
N LEU A 297 -21.45 -0.90 1.30
CA LEU A 297 -20.85 -2.20 1.61
C LEU A 297 -20.85 -2.49 3.12
N ASP A 298 -20.60 -1.48 3.96
CA ASP A 298 -20.54 -1.60 5.42
C ASP A 298 -21.91 -1.93 6.06
N VAL A 299 -23.02 -1.52 5.44
CA VAL A 299 -24.38 -1.82 5.92
C VAL A 299 -24.95 -3.13 5.38
N TRP A 300 -24.32 -3.74 4.37
CA TRP A 300 -24.80 -5.01 3.79
C TRP A 300 -24.53 -6.19 4.73
N VAL A 301 -25.57 -6.87 5.21
CA VAL A 301 -25.44 -8.02 6.14
C VAL A 301 -25.94 -9.32 5.50
N ASP A 302 -27.03 -9.25 4.74
CA ASP A 302 -27.63 -10.43 4.13
C ASP A 302 -28.35 -10.11 2.81
N GLY A 303 -28.63 -11.17 2.05
CA GLY A 303 -29.27 -11.11 0.74
C GLY A 303 -28.29 -10.82 -0.40
N PRO A 304 -28.78 -10.91 -1.65
CA PRO A 304 -27.98 -10.59 -2.82
C PRO A 304 -27.52 -9.14 -2.77
N LEU A 305 -26.26 -8.90 -3.13
CA LEU A 305 -25.79 -7.54 -3.36
C LEU A 305 -26.64 -6.87 -4.44
N VAL A 306 -26.87 -5.57 -4.25
CA VAL A 306 -27.60 -4.75 -5.21
C VAL A 306 -26.58 -3.84 -5.91
N PRO A 307 -26.22 -4.12 -7.18
CA PRO A 307 -25.12 -3.45 -7.88
C PRO A 307 -25.18 -1.92 -7.85
N HIS A 308 -26.36 -1.33 -8.07
CA HIS A 308 -26.48 0.12 -8.14
C HIS A 308 -26.27 0.79 -6.77
N LEU A 309 -26.80 0.19 -5.70
CA LEU A 309 -26.61 0.70 -4.33
C LEU A 309 -25.14 0.59 -3.91
N LEU A 310 -24.43 -0.45 -4.35
CA LEU A 310 -22.99 -0.62 -4.08
C LEU A 310 -22.13 0.54 -4.60
N PHE A 311 -22.60 1.28 -5.62
CA PHE A 311 -21.93 2.46 -6.16
C PHE A 311 -22.66 3.77 -5.81
N GLY A 312 -23.47 3.76 -4.75
CA GLY A 312 -24.22 4.93 -4.28
C GLY A 312 -25.31 5.40 -5.25
N GLN A 313 -25.70 4.58 -6.22
CA GLN A 313 -26.73 4.91 -7.21
C GLN A 313 -28.09 4.37 -6.76
N THR A 314 -29.15 5.10 -7.04
CA THR A 314 -30.52 4.72 -6.65
C THR A 314 -31.20 3.78 -7.65
N THR A 315 -30.67 3.65 -8.87
CA THR A 315 -31.26 2.83 -9.93
C THR A 315 -30.20 2.13 -10.79
N PRO A 316 -30.53 1.00 -11.46
CA PRO A 316 -29.65 0.39 -12.45
C PRO A 316 -29.25 1.32 -13.60
N ALA A 317 -30.15 2.22 -14.02
CA ALA A 317 -29.86 3.23 -15.03
C ALA A 317 -28.81 4.24 -14.52
N GLY A 318 -28.90 4.65 -13.25
CA GLY A 318 -27.89 5.48 -12.59
C GLY A 318 -26.51 4.81 -12.56
N LEU A 319 -26.46 3.50 -12.28
CA LEU A 319 -25.21 2.73 -12.37
C LEU A 319 -24.62 2.73 -13.78
N ALA A 320 -25.44 2.51 -14.82
CA ALA A 320 -24.97 2.55 -16.20
C ALA A 320 -24.39 3.93 -16.58
N LEU A 321 -25.04 5.01 -16.13
CA LEU A 321 -24.53 6.38 -16.32
C LEU A 321 -23.22 6.61 -15.58
N TYR A 322 -23.11 6.16 -14.32
CA TYR A 322 -21.86 6.24 -13.55
C TYR A 322 -20.70 5.54 -14.25
N LEU A 323 -20.90 4.29 -14.70
CA LEU A 323 -19.86 3.53 -15.42
C LEU A 323 -19.50 4.19 -16.75
N GLY A 324 -20.48 4.73 -17.46
CA GLY A 324 -20.26 5.50 -18.69
C GLY A 324 -19.39 6.73 -18.45
N ASN A 325 -19.67 7.50 -17.40
CA ASN A 325 -18.88 8.68 -17.03
C ASN A 325 -17.47 8.30 -16.59
N ALA A 326 -17.33 7.27 -15.73
CA ALA A 326 -16.02 6.78 -15.29
C ALA A 326 -15.16 6.34 -16.48
N ARG A 327 -15.73 5.58 -17.42
CA ARG A 327 -15.04 5.18 -18.65
C ARG A 327 -14.63 6.39 -19.48
N GLN A 328 -15.50 7.40 -19.62
CA GLN A 328 -15.21 8.60 -20.38
C GLN A 328 -14.05 9.39 -19.75
N GLU A 329 -14.01 9.51 -18.42
CA GLU A 329 -12.90 10.16 -17.72
C GLU A 329 -11.57 9.44 -17.95
N VAL A 330 -11.54 8.12 -17.82
CA VAL A 330 -10.33 7.32 -18.14
C VAL A 330 -9.95 7.47 -19.61
N THR A 331 -10.93 7.49 -20.51
CA THR A 331 -10.70 7.65 -21.96
C THR A 331 -10.05 8.98 -22.28
N VAL A 332 -10.49 10.08 -21.68
CA VAL A 332 -9.89 11.40 -21.87
C VAL A 332 -8.43 11.40 -21.40
N LEU A 333 -8.15 10.89 -20.20
CA LEU A 333 -6.77 10.80 -19.70
C LEU A 333 -5.90 9.89 -20.58
N ALA A 334 -6.44 8.76 -21.03
CA ALA A 334 -5.71 7.79 -21.84
C ALA A 334 -5.43 8.30 -23.26
N ARG A 335 -6.45 8.78 -23.99
CA ARG A 335 -6.34 9.11 -25.41
C ARG A 335 -5.85 10.52 -25.67
N ASP A 336 -6.33 11.50 -24.91
CA ASP A 336 -6.04 12.91 -25.20
C ASP A 336 -4.74 13.38 -24.54
N ILE A 337 -4.24 12.63 -23.54
CA ILE A 337 -3.08 13.02 -22.73
C ILE A 337 -2.00 11.95 -22.79
N ALA A 338 -2.29 10.73 -22.36
CA ALA A 338 -1.25 9.71 -22.20
C ALA A 338 -0.76 9.13 -23.54
N ALA A 339 -1.67 8.78 -24.46
CA ALA A 339 -1.34 8.19 -25.75
C ALA A 339 -0.28 8.96 -26.55
N PRO A 340 -0.43 10.28 -26.81
CA PRO A 340 0.58 11.00 -27.59
C PRO A 340 1.95 11.05 -26.89
N VAL A 341 1.97 10.99 -25.56
CA VAL A 341 3.21 11.03 -24.77
C VAL A 341 3.88 9.65 -24.73
N VAL A 342 3.10 8.58 -24.61
CA VAL A 342 3.58 7.19 -24.71
C VAL A 342 4.17 6.95 -26.10
N GLU A 343 3.46 7.34 -27.16
CA GLU A 343 3.93 7.22 -28.54
C GLU A 343 5.28 7.93 -28.76
N ILE A 344 5.50 9.09 -28.13
CA ILE A 344 6.77 9.82 -28.17
C ILE A 344 7.89 9.01 -27.51
N LEU A 345 7.64 8.48 -26.30
CA LEU A 345 8.62 7.71 -25.54
C LEU A 345 9.01 6.40 -26.25
N GLU A 346 8.12 5.83 -27.05
CA GLU A 346 8.36 4.60 -27.83
C GLU A 346 9.14 4.85 -29.14
N ARG A 347 9.35 6.11 -29.56
CA ARG A 347 10.11 6.39 -30.79
C ARG A 347 11.57 5.99 -30.66
N SER A 348 12.13 5.42 -31.73
CA SER A 348 13.53 4.98 -31.77
C SER A 348 14.54 6.09 -31.44
N VAL A 349 14.25 7.35 -31.79
CA VAL A 349 15.10 8.51 -31.47
C VAL A 349 15.28 8.72 -29.96
N MET A 350 14.30 8.28 -29.15
CA MET A 350 14.37 8.34 -27.69
C MET A 350 15.25 7.23 -27.10
N GLY A 351 15.47 6.13 -27.80
CA GLY A 351 16.24 5.00 -27.29
C GLY A 351 15.59 4.28 -26.10
N ALA A 352 16.24 3.21 -25.63
CA ALA A 352 15.74 2.42 -24.52
C ALA A 352 15.90 3.15 -23.17
N GLY A 353 14.99 2.86 -22.22
CA GLY A 353 15.10 3.33 -20.83
C GLY A 353 14.53 4.73 -20.54
N THR A 354 13.89 5.38 -21.52
CA THR A 354 13.25 6.70 -21.33
C THR A 354 11.82 6.59 -20.78
N GLY A 355 11.15 5.45 -20.97
CA GLY A 355 9.82 5.18 -20.43
C GLY A 355 9.85 4.80 -18.95
N SER A 356 8.97 5.40 -18.16
CA SER A 356 8.75 5.05 -16.75
C SER A 356 7.75 3.89 -16.57
N GLY A 357 7.60 3.39 -15.33
CA GLY A 357 6.50 2.49 -14.98
C GLY A 357 5.11 3.07 -15.27
N ALA A 358 4.95 4.40 -15.18
CA ALA A 358 3.71 5.07 -15.56
C ALA A 358 3.45 4.99 -17.07
N ALA A 359 4.48 5.09 -17.92
CA ALA A 359 4.33 4.90 -19.36
C ALA A 359 3.84 3.48 -19.70
N ALA A 360 4.40 2.46 -19.05
CA ALA A 360 3.94 1.09 -19.21
C ALA A 360 2.49 0.88 -18.70
N LYS A 361 2.13 1.49 -17.56
CA LYS A 361 0.75 1.47 -17.04
C LYS A 361 -0.23 2.08 -18.05
N TRP A 362 0.05 3.27 -18.56
CA TRP A 362 -0.81 3.97 -19.51
C TRP A 362 -0.92 3.24 -20.86
N ALA A 363 0.17 2.68 -21.37
CA ALA A 363 0.14 1.84 -22.58
C ALA A 363 -0.82 0.65 -22.42
N ARG A 364 -0.84 0.00 -21.24
CA ARG A 364 -1.79 -1.08 -20.95
C ARG A 364 -3.23 -0.58 -20.85
N ILE A 365 -3.47 0.56 -20.19
CA ILE A 365 -4.81 1.17 -20.12
C ILE A 365 -5.35 1.45 -21.52
N ILE A 366 -4.52 2.05 -22.39
CA ILE A 366 -4.88 2.34 -23.79
C ILE A 366 -5.21 1.04 -24.52
N ALA A 367 -4.38 0.00 -24.40
CA ALA A 367 -4.62 -1.28 -25.04
C ALA A 367 -5.93 -1.96 -24.58
N GLU A 368 -6.27 -1.87 -23.30
CA GLU A 368 -7.53 -2.43 -22.77
C GLU A 368 -8.76 -1.63 -23.21
N LEU A 369 -8.66 -0.30 -23.32
CA LEU A 369 -9.69 0.55 -23.91
C LEU A 369 -9.91 0.20 -25.40
N ASP A 370 -8.85 0.00 -26.17
CA ASP A 370 -8.97 -0.36 -27.58
C ASP A 370 -9.56 -1.77 -27.77
N LYS A 371 -9.23 -2.72 -26.89
CA LYS A 371 -9.90 -4.04 -26.86
C LYS A 371 -11.38 -3.92 -26.55
N TYR A 372 -11.74 -3.08 -25.58
CA TYR A 372 -13.12 -2.82 -25.20
C TYR A 372 -13.93 -2.21 -26.35
N ASP A 373 -13.41 -1.15 -26.97
CA ASP A 373 -14.04 -0.49 -28.12
C ASP A 373 -14.15 -1.42 -29.34
N GLY A 374 -13.16 -2.32 -29.51
CA GLY A 374 -13.19 -3.40 -30.50
C GLY A 374 -14.17 -4.54 -30.19
N GLY A 375 -15.00 -4.42 -29.14
CA GLY A 375 -16.03 -5.40 -28.77
C GLY A 375 -15.48 -6.71 -28.20
N ARG A 376 -14.23 -6.73 -27.69
CA ARG A 376 -13.64 -7.95 -27.14
C ARG A 376 -14.12 -8.17 -25.70
N PRO A 377 -14.89 -9.23 -25.42
CA PRO A 377 -15.49 -9.44 -24.10
C PRO A 377 -14.47 -9.81 -23.01
N ASN A 378 -13.23 -10.13 -23.40
CA ASN A 378 -12.15 -10.48 -22.49
C ASN A 378 -11.22 -9.30 -22.14
N SER A 379 -11.52 -8.06 -22.53
CA SER A 379 -10.78 -6.90 -22.00
C SER A 379 -11.00 -6.77 -20.50
N SER A 380 -9.99 -6.27 -19.78
CA SER A 380 -10.08 -6.11 -18.33
C SER A 380 -11.20 -5.13 -17.93
N LEU A 381 -11.44 -4.10 -18.75
CA LEU A 381 -12.57 -3.18 -18.60
C LEU A 381 -13.93 -3.89 -18.76
N ALA A 382 -14.10 -4.73 -19.79
CA ALA A 382 -15.34 -5.47 -19.98
C ALA A 382 -15.61 -6.43 -18.81
N GLN A 383 -14.56 -7.09 -18.32
CA GLN A 383 -14.66 -7.98 -17.15
C GLN A 383 -15.04 -7.21 -15.89
N LEU A 384 -14.44 -6.04 -15.66
CA LEU A 384 -14.77 -5.17 -14.52
C LEU A 384 -16.24 -4.72 -14.58
N GLU A 385 -16.69 -4.18 -15.70
CA GLU A 385 -18.07 -3.69 -15.83
C GLU A 385 -19.10 -4.82 -15.80
N LYS A 386 -18.79 -5.99 -16.37
CA LYS A 386 -19.64 -7.18 -16.28
C LYS A 386 -19.76 -7.66 -14.84
N PHE A 387 -18.66 -7.68 -14.09
CA PHE A 387 -18.69 -8.05 -12.68
C PHE A 387 -19.56 -7.07 -11.88
N VAL A 388 -19.34 -5.77 -12.07
CA VAL A 388 -20.12 -4.73 -11.39
C VAL A 388 -21.61 -4.88 -11.69
N THR A 389 -22.01 -5.04 -12.95
CA THR A 389 -23.42 -4.98 -13.36
C THR A 389 -24.20 -6.28 -13.20
N VAL A 390 -23.54 -7.44 -13.36
CA VAL A 390 -24.20 -8.75 -13.43
C VAL A 390 -23.71 -9.70 -12.33
N GLU A 391 -22.41 -9.96 -12.26
CA GLU A 391 -21.88 -11.04 -11.41
C GLU A 391 -21.95 -10.69 -9.93
N SER A 392 -21.81 -9.41 -9.57
CA SER A 392 -21.91 -8.95 -8.18
C SER A 392 -23.30 -9.20 -7.59
N ALA A 393 -24.36 -9.17 -8.41
CA ALA A 393 -25.72 -9.43 -7.95
C ALA A 393 -25.94 -10.89 -7.51
N ALA A 394 -25.12 -11.83 -8.00
CA ALA A 394 -25.14 -13.23 -7.59
C ALA A 394 -24.35 -13.49 -6.30
N VAL A 395 -23.70 -12.46 -5.74
CA VAL A 395 -23.00 -12.58 -4.45
C VAL A 395 -24.00 -12.44 -3.32
N ASP A 396 -24.31 -13.57 -2.71
CA ASP A 396 -25.09 -13.71 -1.47
C ASP A 396 -24.31 -14.59 -0.47
N ALA A 397 -24.98 -15.06 0.59
CA ALA A 397 -24.40 -15.96 1.58
C ALA A 397 -23.69 -17.21 0.99
N ALA A 398 -24.23 -17.79 -0.09
CA ALA A 398 -23.66 -18.95 -0.77
C ALA A 398 -22.59 -18.52 -1.79
N GLY A 399 -22.86 -17.46 -2.56
CA GLY A 399 -21.95 -16.88 -3.53
C GLY A 399 -20.68 -16.29 -2.94
N CYS A 400 -20.67 -15.92 -1.66
CA CYS A 400 -19.50 -15.41 -0.94
C CYS A 400 -18.29 -16.36 -0.98
N GLN A 401 -18.51 -17.68 -1.02
CA GLN A 401 -17.41 -18.66 -1.11
C GLN A 401 -16.82 -18.76 -2.53
N ASN A 402 -17.57 -18.28 -3.53
CA ASN A 402 -17.21 -18.32 -4.95
C ASN A 402 -16.59 -17.00 -5.44
N LEU A 403 -16.34 -16.04 -4.55
CA LEU A 403 -15.51 -14.86 -4.83
C LEU A 403 -14.06 -15.30 -4.98
N GLY A 404 -13.75 -15.88 -6.15
CA GLY A 404 -12.39 -16.27 -6.49
C GLY A 404 -11.47 -15.05 -6.52
N ALA A 405 -10.28 -15.23 -5.94
CA ALA A 405 -9.17 -14.30 -6.15
C ALA A 405 -8.88 -14.17 -7.65
N ILE A 406 -8.42 -13.00 -8.07
CA ILE A 406 -7.90 -12.86 -9.43
C ILE A 406 -6.52 -13.52 -9.47
N ASP A 407 -6.34 -14.50 -10.33
CA ASP A 407 -5.05 -15.15 -10.52
C ASP A 407 -4.01 -14.18 -11.09
N GLY A 408 -2.80 -14.20 -10.52
CA GLY A 408 -1.68 -13.35 -10.91
C GLY A 408 -1.70 -11.94 -10.32
N VAL A 409 -0.59 -11.22 -10.47
CA VAL A 409 -0.51 -9.80 -10.09
C VAL A 409 -1.32 -8.98 -11.09
N PRO A 410 -2.26 -8.11 -10.65
CA PRO A 410 -2.99 -7.25 -11.57
C PRO A 410 -2.03 -6.44 -12.43
N ASP A 411 -2.12 -6.63 -13.74
CA ASP A 411 -1.20 -6.07 -14.71
C ASP A 411 -1.72 -4.76 -15.34
N ASP A 412 -2.99 -4.42 -15.15
CA ASP A 412 -3.60 -3.17 -15.59
C ASP A 412 -4.53 -2.56 -14.53
N PHE A 413 -4.92 -1.30 -14.76
CA PHE A 413 -5.76 -0.50 -13.86
C PHE A 413 -7.14 -1.14 -13.60
N PHE A 414 -7.84 -1.60 -14.63
CA PHE A 414 -9.20 -2.13 -14.47
C PHE A 414 -9.19 -3.47 -13.75
N ARG A 415 -8.18 -4.31 -14.02
CA ARG A 415 -7.98 -5.57 -13.29
C ARG A 415 -7.61 -5.32 -11.82
N SER A 416 -6.81 -4.28 -11.53
CA SER A 416 -6.53 -3.85 -10.16
C SER A 416 -7.82 -3.44 -9.44
N ARG A 417 -8.68 -2.63 -10.08
CA ARG A 417 -9.97 -2.23 -9.51
C ARG A 417 -10.92 -3.41 -9.30
N LEU A 418 -10.94 -4.38 -10.22
CA LEU A 418 -11.73 -5.60 -10.04
C LEU A 418 -11.22 -6.44 -8.85
N ALA A 419 -9.90 -6.56 -8.69
CA ALA A 419 -9.30 -7.28 -7.57
C ALA A 419 -9.62 -6.62 -6.23
N GLU A 420 -9.45 -5.28 -6.16
CA GLU A 420 -9.81 -4.48 -4.98
C GLU A 420 -11.28 -4.67 -4.60
N LEU A 421 -12.18 -4.56 -5.58
CA LEU A 421 -13.63 -4.73 -5.36
C LEU A 421 -13.97 -6.13 -4.84
N LYS A 422 -13.45 -7.19 -5.48
CA LYS A 422 -13.66 -8.57 -5.03
C LYS A 422 -13.14 -8.78 -3.61
N GLN A 423 -11.96 -8.23 -3.29
CA GLN A 423 -11.37 -8.35 -1.96
C GLN A 423 -12.20 -7.63 -0.89
N TRP A 424 -12.74 -6.45 -1.19
CA TRP A 424 -13.61 -5.72 -0.25
C TRP A 424 -14.91 -6.48 0.00
N ILE A 425 -15.54 -7.00 -1.06
CA ILE A 425 -16.75 -7.83 -0.93
C ILE A 425 -16.44 -9.10 -0.13
N ALA A 426 -15.34 -9.80 -0.43
CA ALA A 426 -14.93 -11.01 0.31
C ALA A 426 -14.69 -10.72 1.80
N THR A 427 -14.05 -9.60 2.12
CA THR A 427 -13.85 -9.16 3.51
C THR A 427 -15.18 -8.95 4.21
N ARG A 428 -16.14 -8.31 3.52
CA ARG A 428 -17.47 -8.08 4.05
C ARG A 428 -18.28 -9.36 4.21
N CYS A 429 -18.16 -10.31 3.28
CA CYS A 429 -18.76 -11.63 3.37
C CYS A 429 -18.39 -12.36 4.67
N VAL A 430 -17.11 -12.34 5.08
CA VAL A 430 -16.68 -12.99 6.33
C VAL A 430 -17.31 -12.29 7.56
N LEU A 431 -17.35 -10.96 7.57
CA LEU A 431 -17.97 -10.20 8.67
C LEU A 431 -19.48 -10.45 8.77
N ALA A 432 -20.16 -10.50 7.63
CA ALA A 432 -21.58 -10.82 7.55
C ALA A 432 -21.86 -12.25 8.04
N ALA A 433 -21.02 -13.23 7.67
CA ALA A 433 -21.14 -14.60 8.16
C ALA A 433 -20.97 -14.68 9.69
N ASP A 434 -19.98 -13.99 10.26
CA ASP A 434 -19.77 -13.92 11.70
C ASP A 434 -20.98 -13.29 12.42
N ALA A 435 -21.57 -12.22 11.87
CA ALA A 435 -22.77 -11.59 12.43
C ALA A 435 -23.96 -12.57 12.49
N ARG A 436 -24.18 -13.36 11.44
CA ARG A 436 -25.25 -14.38 11.44
C ARG A 436 -25.03 -15.48 12.47
N VAL A 437 -23.78 -15.91 12.66
CA VAL A 437 -23.43 -16.89 13.70
C VAL A 437 -23.67 -16.32 15.09
N TYR A 438 -23.29 -15.05 15.30
CA TYR A 438 -23.56 -14.32 16.54
C TYR A 438 -25.07 -14.28 16.84
N ASP A 439 -25.89 -13.80 15.90
CA ASP A 439 -27.34 -13.67 16.10
C ASP A 439 -27.98 -15.05 16.36
N ALA A 440 -27.62 -16.07 15.59
CA ALA A 440 -28.13 -17.43 15.77
C ALA A 440 -27.75 -18.03 17.13
N TYR A 441 -26.53 -17.75 17.63
CA TYR A 441 -26.12 -18.16 18.97
C TYR A 441 -26.87 -17.39 20.07
N VAL A 442 -27.00 -16.07 19.94
CA VAL A 442 -27.69 -15.24 20.94
C VAL A 442 -29.15 -15.69 21.10
N ASP A 443 -29.85 -15.96 20.00
CA ASP A 443 -31.21 -16.52 20.03
C ASP A 443 -31.28 -17.87 20.77
N MET A 444 -30.30 -18.75 20.51
CA MET A 444 -30.21 -20.07 21.14
C MET A 444 -29.91 -19.97 22.64
N ALA A 445 -28.97 -19.10 23.02
CA ALA A 445 -28.60 -18.83 24.40
C ALA A 445 -29.77 -18.20 25.17
N ALA A 446 -30.50 -17.27 24.55
CA ALA A 446 -31.71 -16.67 25.12
C ALA A 446 -32.79 -17.73 25.36
N SER A 447 -33.05 -18.61 24.37
CA SER A 447 -34.00 -19.71 24.53
C SER A 447 -33.62 -20.66 25.66
N PHE A 448 -32.33 -21.00 25.80
CA PHE A 448 -31.85 -21.80 26.93
C PHE A 448 -32.06 -21.10 28.27
N ASN A 449 -31.67 -19.83 28.35
CA ASN A 449 -31.71 -19.05 29.59
C ASN A 449 -33.15 -18.79 30.06
N GLU A 450 -34.08 -18.60 29.13
CA GLU A 450 -35.50 -18.42 29.43
C GLU A 450 -36.15 -19.73 29.91
N MET A 451 -35.89 -20.84 29.21
CA MET A 451 -36.61 -22.09 29.43
C MET A 451 -35.99 -22.96 30.54
N LEU A 452 -34.66 -23.01 30.63
CA LEU A 452 -33.93 -24.07 31.34
C LEU A 452 -32.96 -23.56 32.41
N ALA A 453 -32.34 -22.39 32.22
CA ALA A 453 -31.34 -21.90 33.16
C ALA A 453 -31.92 -21.70 34.57
N GLY A 454 -31.11 -22.03 35.58
CA GLY A 454 -31.52 -21.95 36.99
C GLY A 454 -32.58 -22.98 37.42
N ARG A 455 -33.03 -23.89 36.54
CA ARG A 455 -33.99 -24.95 36.86
C ARG A 455 -33.32 -26.32 36.90
N PHE A 456 -33.62 -27.15 37.90
CA PHE A 456 -33.03 -28.49 37.98
C PHE A 456 -33.51 -29.36 36.79
N PRO A 457 -32.63 -30.07 36.03
CA PRO A 457 -31.27 -30.52 36.37
C PRO A 457 -30.12 -29.59 35.90
N PHE A 458 -30.43 -28.40 35.39
CA PHE A 458 -29.42 -27.39 35.02
C PHE A 458 -28.97 -26.55 36.23
N ALA A 459 -29.80 -26.49 37.29
CA ALA A 459 -29.41 -25.93 38.59
C ALA A 459 -28.56 -26.90 39.43
N ALA A 460 -27.78 -26.35 40.37
CA ALA A 460 -26.92 -27.13 41.25
C ALA A 460 -27.68 -28.08 42.19
N ALA A 461 -28.92 -27.76 42.55
CA ALA A 461 -29.73 -28.55 43.47
C ALA A 461 -31.18 -28.68 42.98
N ALA A 462 -31.80 -29.83 43.29
CA ALA A 462 -33.21 -30.06 43.08
C ALA A 462 -34.02 -29.44 44.23
N VAL A 463 -34.67 -28.31 43.96
CA VAL A 463 -35.62 -27.64 44.85
C VAL A 463 -37.03 -27.87 44.29
N ALA A 464 -37.95 -28.34 45.13
CA ALA A 464 -39.31 -28.64 44.72
C ALA A 464 -40.00 -27.38 44.17
N GLY A 465 -40.55 -27.47 42.96
CA GLY A 465 -41.18 -26.34 42.26
C GLY A 465 -40.24 -25.47 41.41
N GLU A 466 -38.91 -25.70 41.49
CA GLU A 466 -37.90 -25.02 40.66
C GLU A 466 -37.20 -25.98 39.68
N GLU A 467 -37.93 -27.02 39.27
CA GLU A 467 -37.47 -28.03 38.31
C GLU A 467 -37.83 -27.60 36.88
N ALA A 468 -37.04 -28.03 35.90
CA ALA A 468 -37.31 -27.77 34.49
C ALA A 468 -38.52 -28.62 34.06
N ASP A 469 -39.48 -28.02 33.37
CA ASP A 469 -40.58 -28.77 32.79
C ASP A 469 -40.05 -29.69 31.67
N PRO A 470 -40.32 -31.01 31.68
CA PRO A 470 -39.98 -31.91 30.57
C PRO A 470 -40.46 -31.42 29.20
N ALA A 471 -41.58 -30.71 29.12
CA ALA A 471 -42.05 -30.09 27.88
C ALA A 471 -41.16 -28.93 27.43
N ALA A 472 -40.65 -28.11 28.36
CA ALA A 472 -39.72 -27.01 28.05
C ALA A 472 -38.38 -27.54 27.51
N VAL A 473 -37.88 -28.67 28.03
CA VAL A 473 -36.67 -29.32 27.50
C VAL A 473 -36.87 -29.79 26.06
N ARG A 474 -38.03 -30.39 25.74
CA ARG A 474 -38.36 -30.77 24.36
C ARG A 474 -38.43 -29.55 23.44
N ALA A 475 -39.16 -28.52 23.85
CA ALA A 475 -39.31 -27.28 23.09
C ALA A 475 -37.96 -26.56 22.85
N PHE A 476 -37.05 -26.57 23.83
CA PHE A 476 -35.70 -26.07 23.65
C PHE A 476 -34.94 -26.86 22.58
N TYR A 477 -34.94 -28.21 22.66
CA TYR A 477 -34.19 -29.03 21.71
C TYR A 477 -34.74 -28.96 20.28
N GLU A 478 -36.06 -28.77 20.10
CA GLU A 478 -36.64 -28.48 18.78
C GLU A 478 -36.03 -27.21 18.16
N ARG A 479 -35.88 -26.13 18.95
CA ARG A 479 -35.24 -24.88 18.49
C ARG A 479 -33.72 -25.03 18.31
N PHE A 480 -33.07 -25.78 19.21
CA PHE A 480 -31.64 -26.05 19.17
C PHE A 480 -31.26 -26.83 17.90
N ASP A 481 -31.98 -27.89 17.59
CA ASP A 481 -31.69 -28.77 16.45
C ASP A 481 -31.81 -28.04 15.11
N ALA A 482 -32.71 -27.06 15.01
CA ALA A 482 -32.90 -26.27 13.80
C ALA A 482 -31.68 -25.40 13.43
N ARG A 483 -30.79 -25.08 14.38
CA ARG A 483 -29.70 -24.10 14.18
C ARG A 483 -28.32 -24.56 14.67
N SER A 484 -28.24 -25.61 15.49
CA SER A 484 -27.01 -26.06 16.15
C SER A 484 -25.87 -26.38 15.19
N ALA A 485 -26.14 -27.05 14.06
CA ALA A 485 -25.11 -27.36 13.07
C ALA A 485 -24.46 -26.09 12.50
N PHE A 486 -25.27 -25.09 12.12
CA PHE A 486 -24.78 -23.79 11.61
C PHE A 486 -23.97 -23.04 12.67
N VAL A 487 -24.47 -22.97 13.91
CA VAL A 487 -23.80 -22.30 15.03
C VAL A 487 -22.47 -22.98 15.37
N LEU A 488 -22.43 -24.32 15.42
CA LEU A 488 -21.20 -25.08 15.68
C LEU A 488 -20.15 -24.85 14.60
N GLU A 489 -20.54 -24.94 13.32
CA GLU A 489 -19.62 -24.74 12.20
C GLU A 489 -19.11 -23.29 12.16
N GLY A 490 -19.97 -22.33 12.47
CA GLY A 490 -19.63 -20.91 12.58
C GLY A 490 -18.65 -20.62 13.70
N LEU A 491 -18.93 -21.09 14.92
CA LEU A 491 -18.07 -20.88 16.08
C LEU A 491 -16.71 -21.60 15.97
N ARG A 492 -16.65 -22.75 15.27
CA ARG A 492 -15.39 -23.46 15.00
C ARG A 492 -14.50 -22.71 14.00
N ARG A 493 -15.11 -22.05 13.00
CA ARG A 493 -14.38 -21.27 11.98
C ARG A 493 -14.03 -19.85 12.46
N GLY A 494 -14.86 -19.27 13.31
CA GLY A 494 -14.76 -17.88 13.74
C GLY A 494 -13.73 -17.65 14.85
N GLU A 495 -12.46 -17.46 14.49
CA GLU A 495 -11.42 -17.09 15.46
C GLU A 495 -11.69 -15.72 16.14
N ARG A 496 -12.45 -14.84 15.47
CA ARG A 496 -12.75 -13.46 15.91
C ARG A 496 -13.64 -13.38 17.16
N PHE A 497 -14.32 -14.46 17.52
CA PHE A 497 -15.13 -14.54 18.75
C PHE A 497 -14.28 -14.74 20.02
N GLY A 498 -12.99 -15.05 19.89
CA GLY A 498 -12.05 -15.10 21.01
C GLY A 498 -12.42 -16.12 22.10
N THR A 499 -12.22 -15.75 23.37
CA THR A 499 -12.53 -16.59 24.54
C THR A 499 -14.03 -16.87 24.67
N ALA A 500 -14.86 -15.85 24.49
CA ALA A 500 -16.32 -15.96 24.55
C ALA A 500 -16.84 -16.94 23.49
N GLY A 501 -16.28 -16.91 22.28
CA GLY A 501 -16.58 -17.89 21.23
C GLY A 501 -16.26 -19.33 21.62
N ARG A 502 -15.14 -19.56 22.30
CA ARG A 502 -14.77 -20.91 22.79
C ARG A 502 -15.69 -21.40 23.90
N GLU A 503 -16.17 -20.51 24.76
CA GLU A 503 -17.14 -20.84 25.81
C GLU A 503 -18.51 -21.14 25.21
N ALA A 504 -18.98 -20.33 24.26
CA ALA A 504 -20.17 -20.58 23.47
C ALA A 504 -20.10 -21.92 22.74
N LEU A 505 -18.97 -22.21 22.07
CA LEU A 505 -18.75 -23.48 21.39
C LEU A 505 -18.86 -24.67 22.36
N ARG A 506 -18.19 -24.60 23.52
CA ARG A 506 -18.24 -25.65 24.54
C ARG A 506 -19.65 -25.85 25.08
N PHE A 507 -20.41 -24.77 25.26
CA PHE A 507 -21.81 -24.83 25.67
C PHE A 507 -22.65 -25.60 24.63
N VAL A 508 -22.58 -25.22 23.35
CA VAL A 508 -23.35 -25.87 22.28
C VAL A 508 -22.94 -27.34 22.12
N GLU A 509 -21.65 -27.67 22.16
CA GLU A 509 -21.15 -29.06 22.12
C GLU A 509 -21.58 -29.88 23.34
N THR A 510 -21.74 -29.25 24.51
CA THR A 510 -22.24 -29.92 25.71
C THR A 510 -23.72 -30.22 25.58
N MET A 511 -24.51 -29.28 25.05
CA MET A 511 -25.94 -29.51 24.78
C MET A 511 -26.15 -30.55 23.67
N GLU A 512 -25.34 -30.55 22.61
CA GLU A 512 -25.36 -31.59 21.57
C GLU A 512 -25.10 -32.99 22.19
N ARG A 513 -24.07 -33.12 23.04
CA ARG A 513 -23.75 -34.37 23.75
C ARG A 513 -24.81 -34.78 24.77
N ALA A 514 -25.48 -33.83 25.41
CA ALA A 514 -26.52 -34.09 26.40
C ALA A 514 -27.87 -34.48 25.76
N ARG A 515 -28.08 -34.14 24.48
CA ARG A 515 -29.34 -34.36 23.76
C ARG A 515 -29.88 -35.79 23.88
N PRO A 516 -29.12 -36.87 23.64
CA PRO A 516 -29.65 -38.23 23.72
C PRO A 516 -30.14 -38.60 25.12
N LEU A 517 -29.47 -38.09 26.16
CA LEU A 517 -29.82 -38.34 27.56
C LEU A 517 -31.09 -37.59 27.92
N LEU A 518 -31.10 -36.28 27.65
CA LEU A 518 -32.18 -35.39 28.06
C LEU A 518 -33.46 -35.68 27.30
N ILE A 519 -33.41 -35.97 25.99
CA ILE A 519 -34.58 -36.37 25.22
C ILE A 519 -35.17 -37.69 25.74
N ALA A 520 -34.35 -38.71 26.00
CA ALA A 520 -34.84 -39.95 26.59
C ALA A 520 -35.46 -39.73 27.98
N ALA A 521 -34.89 -38.81 28.77
CA ALA A 521 -35.35 -38.46 30.12
C ALA A 521 -36.64 -37.61 30.17
N VAL A 522 -37.17 -37.14 29.03
CA VAL A 522 -38.40 -36.33 28.97
C VAL A 522 -39.47 -36.93 28.06
N THR A 523 -39.18 -38.06 27.42
CA THR A 523 -40.13 -38.82 26.59
C THR A 523 -40.83 -39.88 27.44
N PRO A 524 -42.16 -39.81 27.64
CA PRO A 524 -42.88 -40.65 28.61
C PRO A 524 -43.31 -42.03 28.06
N ASP A 525 -43.09 -42.30 26.77
CA ASP A 525 -43.49 -43.55 26.13
C ASP A 525 -42.32 -44.55 25.99
N GLN A 526 -42.60 -45.70 25.37
CA GLN A 526 -41.65 -46.81 25.20
C GLN A 526 -40.45 -46.46 24.30
N SER A 527 -40.53 -45.38 23.52
CA SER A 527 -39.41 -44.84 22.74
C SER A 527 -38.47 -43.98 23.59
N GLY A 528 -38.91 -43.59 24.79
CA GLY A 528 -38.15 -42.86 25.80
C GLY A 528 -37.73 -43.70 27.00
N GLY A 529 -37.53 -43.02 28.13
CA GLY A 529 -37.02 -43.58 29.36
C GLY A 529 -35.56 -44.03 29.27
N LEU A 530 -34.96 -44.27 30.43
CA LEU A 530 -33.56 -44.67 30.59
C LEU A 530 -33.48 -46.04 31.24
N ALA A 531 -32.81 -46.99 30.58
CA ALA A 531 -32.47 -48.27 31.18
C ALA A 531 -31.32 -48.08 32.16
N LEU A 532 -31.49 -48.58 33.38
CA LEU A 532 -30.56 -48.43 34.50
C LEU A 532 -29.70 -49.68 34.63
N ASP A 533 -28.38 -49.50 34.67
CA ASP A 533 -27.41 -50.58 34.81
C ASP A 533 -26.45 -50.26 35.98
N PRO A 534 -26.88 -50.51 37.24
CA PRO A 534 -26.07 -50.23 38.42
C PRO A 534 -24.98 -51.30 38.62
N ALA A 535 -23.80 -50.88 39.07
CA ALA A 535 -22.81 -51.77 39.66
C ALA A 535 -22.74 -51.50 41.17
N PHE A 536 -23.19 -52.46 41.97
CA PHE A 536 -23.25 -52.35 43.43
C PHE A 536 -21.88 -52.62 44.07
N ARG A 537 -21.62 -51.95 45.20
CA ARG A 537 -20.41 -52.10 46.03
C ARG A 537 -19.10 -52.05 45.22
N VAL A 538 -18.91 -50.92 44.57
CA VAL A 538 -17.67 -50.57 43.84
C VAL A 538 -16.70 -49.81 44.76
N ASN A 539 -15.51 -49.49 44.24
CA ASN A 539 -14.50 -48.66 44.93
C ASN A 539 -14.14 -49.15 46.36
N ARG A 540 -14.05 -50.47 46.55
CA ARG A 540 -13.86 -51.12 47.85
C ARG A 540 -12.64 -50.62 48.63
N GLY A 541 -11.57 -50.19 47.95
CA GLY A 541 -10.38 -49.63 48.61
C GLY A 541 -10.64 -48.32 49.36
N ARG A 542 -11.81 -47.69 49.19
CA ARG A 542 -12.22 -46.46 49.87
C ARG A 542 -13.50 -46.64 50.69
N GLU A 543 -14.04 -47.86 50.75
CA GLU A 543 -15.28 -48.16 51.48
C GLU A 543 -15.01 -48.28 52.98
N ALA A 544 -16.03 -47.98 53.80
CA ALA A 544 -16.04 -48.22 55.25
C ALA A 544 -17.39 -48.81 55.63
N GLY A 545 -17.41 -49.90 56.42
CA GLY A 545 -18.64 -50.56 56.87
C GLY A 545 -19.46 -51.27 55.78
N GLY A 546 -18.95 -51.36 54.54
CA GLY A 546 -19.66 -52.00 53.43
C GLY A 546 -19.77 -53.52 53.50
N SER A 547 -19.00 -54.20 54.36
CA SER A 547 -19.08 -55.64 54.61
C SER A 547 -20.34 -56.06 55.36
N ASP A 548 -20.95 -55.14 56.11
CA ASP A 548 -22.12 -55.43 56.95
C ASP A 548 -23.44 -55.30 56.17
N ILE A 549 -23.36 -54.76 54.94
CA ILE A 549 -24.47 -54.62 54.00
C ILE A 549 -24.56 -55.88 53.14
N ILE A 550 -25.65 -56.63 53.32
CA ILE A 550 -25.89 -57.89 52.61
C ILE A 550 -26.66 -57.67 51.29
N GLU A 551 -27.47 -56.62 51.19
CA GLU A 551 -28.25 -56.34 49.99
C GLU A 551 -28.22 -54.87 49.58
N TRP A 552 -28.02 -54.65 48.28
CA TRP A 552 -28.23 -53.38 47.61
C TRP A 552 -29.41 -53.51 46.67
N LYS A 553 -30.36 -52.59 46.74
CA LYS A 553 -31.55 -52.61 45.88
C LYS A 553 -31.80 -51.24 45.28
N LEU A 554 -32.01 -51.19 43.96
CA LEU A 554 -32.48 -50.02 43.21
C LEU A 554 -33.89 -50.33 42.71
N ALA A 555 -34.88 -49.48 42.99
CA ALA A 555 -36.26 -49.72 42.59
C ALA A 555 -36.93 -48.48 41.96
N THR A 556 -37.76 -48.75 40.96
CA THR A 556 -38.72 -47.82 40.32
C THR A 556 -40.14 -48.39 40.45
N PRO A 557 -41.22 -47.67 40.08
CA PRO A 557 -42.56 -48.26 40.02
C PRO A 557 -42.65 -49.46 39.06
N ASN A 558 -41.72 -49.52 38.09
CA ASN A 558 -41.70 -50.50 37.00
C ASN A 558 -40.84 -51.74 37.31
N GLY A 559 -40.21 -51.82 38.49
CA GLY A 559 -39.44 -53.00 38.91
C GLY A 559 -38.31 -52.67 39.89
N SER A 560 -37.46 -53.66 40.16
CA SER A 560 -36.27 -53.44 41.00
C SER A 560 -35.10 -54.35 40.64
N LEU A 561 -33.89 -53.84 40.81
CA LEU A 561 -32.62 -54.56 40.74
C LEU A 561 -32.07 -54.77 42.14
N SER A 562 -31.69 -56.01 42.48
CA SER A 562 -31.05 -56.37 43.76
C SER A 562 -29.70 -57.01 43.53
N SER A 563 -28.74 -56.81 44.45
CA SER A 563 -27.45 -57.50 44.44
C SER A 563 -27.56 -59.00 44.75
N MET A 564 -28.70 -59.47 45.25
CA MET A 564 -28.96 -60.88 45.59
C MET A 564 -29.74 -61.65 44.52
N LEU A 565 -30.40 -60.95 43.59
CA LEU A 565 -31.29 -61.56 42.60
C LEU A 565 -30.68 -61.49 41.19
N PRO A 566 -31.07 -62.39 40.27
CA PRO A 566 -30.73 -62.25 38.85
C PRO A 566 -31.16 -60.89 38.30
N ARG A 567 -30.31 -60.27 37.48
CA ARG A 567 -30.56 -58.94 36.91
C ARG A 567 -31.70 -59.01 35.89
N THR A 568 -32.78 -58.27 36.14
CA THR A 568 -33.82 -57.96 35.16
C THR A 568 -33.64 -56.52 34.63
N PRO A 569 -33.96 -56.21 33.37
CA PRO A 569 -33.88 -54.84 32.87
C PRO A 569 -34.77 -53.90 33.70
N LEU A 570 -34.17 -52.87 34.30
CA LEU A 570 -34.89 -51.84 35.04
C LEU A 570 -34.88 -50.55 34.24
N ARG A 571 -36.05 -49.95 34.04
CA ARG A 571 -36.20 -48.67 33.33
C ARG A 571 -36.77 -47.61 34.26
N TRP A 572 -36.30 -46.39 34.04
CA TRP A 572 -36.85 -45.17 34.62
C TRP A 572 -37.49 -44.33 33.53
N TYR A 573 -38.74 -43.93 33.75
CA TYR A 573 -39.44 -42.96 32.92
C TYR A 573 -39.50 -41.59 33.62
N PRO A 574 -39.73 -40.50 32.87
CA PRO A 574 -39.85 -39.17 33.43
C PRO A 574 -40.90 -39.13 34.55
N GLY A 575 -40.52 -38.64 35.74
CA GLY A 575 -41.40 -38.59 36.92
C GLY A 575 -41.53 -39.88 37.74
N ASP A 576 -40.94 -41.00 37.31
CA ASP A 576 -40.87 -42.21 38.13
C ASP A 576 -40.11 -41.94 39.43
N LYS A 577 -40.69 -42.34 40.56
CA LYS A 577 -39.98 -42.33 41.85
C LYS A 577 -38.83 -43.33 41.85
N LEU A 578 -37.71 -42.96 42.43
CA LEU A 578 -36.53 -43.82 42.56
C LEU A 578 -36.20 -44.06 44.01
N SER A 579 -35.80 -45.29 44.34
CA SER A 579 -35.33 -45.61 45.68
C SER A 579 -34.11 -46.52 45.66
N VAL A 580 -33.15 -46.21 46.52
CA VAL A 580 -31.99 -47.05 46.82
C VAL A 580 -32.12 -47.57 48.24
N THR A 581 -32.03 -48.88 48.42
CA THR A 581 -32.10 -49.51 49.75
C THR A 581 -30.83 -50.31 50.01
N LEU A 582 -30.23 -50.06 51.17
CA LEU A 582 -29.10 -50.79 51.72
C LEU A 582 -29.61 -51.59 52.92
N ARG A 583 -29.45 -52.92 52.90
CA ARG A 583 -29.93 -53.79 53.99
C ARG A 583 -28.77 -54.48 54.70
N TRP A 584 -28.72 -54.31 56.02
CA TRP A 584 -27.77 -54.95 56.92
C TRP A 584 -28.23 -56.37 57.28
N ALA A 585 -27.29 -57.20 57.72
CA ALA A 585 -27.61 -58.52 58.25
C ALA A 585 -28.51 -58.40 59.49
N LYS A 586 -29.59 -59.18 59.54
CA LYS A 586 -30.55 -59.17 60.66
C LYS A 586 -29.90 -59.56 62.00
N ASP A 587 -28.89 -60.42 61.95
CA ASP A 587 -28.11 -60.88 63.11
C ASP A 587 -26.75 -60.15 63.25
N GLY A 588 -26.57 -59.05 62.52
CA GLY A 588 -25.34 -58.25 62.56
C GLY A 588 -25.20 -57.47 63.86
N THR A 589 -23.96 -57.27 64.32
CA THR A 589 -23.67 -56.47 65.53
C THR A 589 -23.75 -54.96 65.30
N VAL A 590 -24.06 -54.53 64.08
CA VAL A 590 -24.09 -53.12 63.64
C VAL A 590 -25.33 -52.89 62.78
N LEU A 591 -26.16 -51.91 63.14
CA LEU A 591 -27.38 -51.53 62.41
C LEU A 591 -27.36 -50.03 62.04
N PRO A 592 -27.98 -49.64 60.90
CA PRO A 592 -28.06 -48.23 60.51
C PRO A 592 -28.94 -47.46 61.50
N VAL A 593 -28.52 -46.26 61.87
CA VAL A 593 -29.26 -45.32 62.74
C VAL A 593 -29.74 -44.11 61.96
N SER A 594 -28.92 -43.63 61.02
CA SER A 594 -29.28 -42.54 60.11
C SER A 594 -28.50 -42.62 58.80
N GLY A 595 -29.07 -42.11 57.72
CA GLY A 595 -28.37 -41.85 56.47
C GLY A 595 -27.94 -40.39 56.35
N VAL A 596 -26.96 -40.11 55.50
CA VAL A 596 -26.53 -38.74 55.17
C VAL A 596 -27.22 -38.28 53.88
N GLY A 597 -27.90 -37.14 53.94
CA GLY A 597 -28.57 -36.51 52.80
C GLY A 597 -30.10 -36.54 52.88
N ALA A 598 -30.75 -35.67 52.10
CA ALA A 598 -32.21 -35.56 52.07
C ALA A 598 -32.86 -36.83 51.48
N GLY A 599 -34.00 -37.24 52.04
CA GLY A 599 -34.75 -38.43 51.61
C GLY A 599 -34.26 -39.75 52.20
N ALA A 600 -33.31 -39.72 53.14
CA ALA A 600 -32.85 -40.90 53.87
C ALA A 600 -33.81 -41.27 55.01
N SER A 601 -34.22 -42.54 55.07
CA SER A 601 -35.05 -43.10 56.14
C SER A 601 -34.53 -44.48 56.55
N VAL A 602 -34.61 -44.79 57.84
CA VAL A 602 -34.20 -46.08 58.39
C VAL A 602 -35.44 -46.86 58.80
N ASP A 603 -35.56 -48.10 58.34
CA ASP A 603 -36.59 -49.05 58.72
C ASP A 603 -35.95 -50.38 59.11
N GLY A 604 -35.84 -50.63 60.42
CA GLY A 604 -35.16 -51.80 60.98
C GLY A 604 -33.72 -51.94 60.47
N PRO A 605 -33.36 -53.06 59.80
CA PRO A 605 -32.03 -53.27 59.24
C PRO A 605 -31.81 -52.58 57.88
N SER A 606 -32.76 -51.78 57.38
CA SER A 606 -32.70 -51.19 56.05
C SER A 606 -32.57 -49.67 56.12
N LEU A 607 -31.63 -49.13 55.34
CA LEU A 607 -31.52 -47.70 55.05
C LEU A 607 -32.00 -47.44 53.64
N ARG A 608 -33.00 -46.57 53.48
CA ARG A 608 -33.64 -46.24 52.21
C ARG A 608 -33.43 -44.77 51.86
N PHE A 609 -33.06 -44.50 50.62
CA PHE A 609 -32.97 -43.16 50.04
C PHE A 609 -34.03 -43.03 48.97
N ASP A 610 -34.96 -42.09 49.13
CA ASP A 610 -36.04 -41.81 48.18
C ASP A 610 -35.79 -40.53 47.38
N TYR A 611 -36.07 -40.60 46.09
CA TYR A 611 -35.99 -39.50 45.14
C TYR A 611 -37.29 -39.42 44.35
N ASP A 612 -37.86 -38.24 44.30
CA ASP A 612 -39.12 -37.90 43.64
C ASP A 612 -38.94 -36.72 42.68
N GLY A 613 -40.06 -36.30 42.08
CA GLY A 613 -40.09 -35.23 41.08
C GLY A 613 -39.82 -35.72 39.64
N PRO A 614 -40.04 -34.86 38.65
CA PRO A 614 -39.84 -35.16 37.22
C PRO A 614 -38.40 -35.63 36.90
N TRP A 615 -37.42 -35.26 37.73
CA TRP A 615 -36.00 -35.53 37.53
C TRP A 615 -35.37 -36.43 38.61
N ALA A 616 -36.14 -37.34 39.22
CA ALA A 616 -35.69 -38.21 40.31
C ALA A 616 -34.36 -38.93 40.04
N LEU A 617 -34.11 -39.37 38.80
CA LEU A 617 -32.84 -40.01 38.41
C LEU A 617 -31.64 -39.05 38.47
N PHE A 618 -31.83 -37.81 38.03
CA PHE A 618 -30.82 -36.78 38.08
C PHE A 618 -30.61 -36.32 39.52
N ALA A 619 -31.67 -36.30 40.33
CA ALA A 619 -31.60 -35.98 41.76
C ALA A 619 -30.79 -37.03 42.53
N LEU A 620 -30.98 -38.32 42.25
CA LEU A 620 -30.12 -39.41 42.74
C LEU A 620 -28.66 -39.15 42.37
N ALA A 621 -28.39 -38.93 41.07
CA ALA A 621 -27.02 -38.76 40.58
C ALA A 621 -26.32 -37.53 41.17
N SER A 622 -27.04 -36.40 41.33
CA SER A 622 -26.52 -35.17 41.89
C SER A 622 -26.31 -35.28 43.41
N ARG A 623 -27.33 -35.70 44.17
CA ARG A 623 -27.28 -35.74 45.64
C ARG A 623 -26.31 -36.79 46.18
N GLN A 624 -26.07 -37.86 45.43
CA GLN A 624 -25.16 -38.93 45.83
C GLN A 624 -23.82 -38.87 45.09
N ALA A 625 -23.50 -37.78 44.37
CA ALA A 625 -22.25 -37.70 43.62
C ALA A 625 -21.03 -37.84 44.55
N ALA A 626 -20.18 -38.85 44.32
CA ALA A 626 -18.97 -39.03 45.12
C ALA A 626 -18.01 -37.83 44.95
N PRO A 627 -17.26 -37.40 45.98
CA PRO A 627 -16.33 -36.29 45.86
C PRO A 627 -15.17 -36.63 44.90
N GLN A 628 -14.57 -35.62 44.27
CA GLN A 628 -13.51 -35.80 43.25
C GLN A 628 -12.37 -36.71 43.71
N ARG A 629 -11.97 -36.63 44.98
CA ARG A 629 -10.92 -37.49 45.55
C ARG A 629 -11.20 -38.99 45.41
N ASP A 630 -12.46 -39.40 45.36
CA ASP A 630 -12.89 -40.80 45.32
C ASP A 630 -13.15 -41.29 43.89
N ARG A 631 -13.14 -40.39 42.90
CA ARG A 631 -13.38 -40.70 41.48
C ARG A 631 -12.08 -41.13 40.79
N ARG A 632 -12.21 -41.94 39.74
CA ARG A 632 -11.10 -42.21 38.80
C ARG A 632 -11.01 -41.05 37.79
N PRO A 633 -9.81 -40.57 37.43
CA PRO A 633 -9.68 -39.58 36.37
C PRO A 633 -10.04 -40.17 35.00
N GLY A 634 -10.92 -39.49 34.25
CA GLY A 634 -11.27 -39.87 32.88
C GLY A 634 -12.61 -39.25 32.40
N PRO A 635 -12.73 -38.87 31.12
CA PRO A 635 -13.92 -38.19 30.57
C PRO A 635 -15.18 -39.09 30.45
N ASP A 636 -15.01 -40.42 30.40
CA ASP A 636 -16.10 -41.39 30.18
C ASP A 636 -16.36 -42.30 31.39
N THR A 637 -16.00 -41.82 32.58
CA THR A 637 -16.20 -42.60 33.81
C THR A 637 -17.67 -42.55 34.22
N GLU A 638 -18.29 -43.72 34.40
CA GLU A 638 -19.66 -43.82 34.92
C GLU A 638 -19.81 -43.03 36.22
N PRO A 639 -20.96 -42.37 36.46
CA PRO A 639 -21.15 -41.57 37.66
C PRO A 639 -20.98 -42.46 38.88
N LEU A 640 -19.97 -42.14 39.70
CA LEU A 640 -19.71 -42.78 40.97
C LEU A 640 -20.57 -42.13 42.03
N LEU A 641 -21.46 -42.92 42.63
CA LEU A 641 -22.36 -42.51 43.69
C LEU A 641 -21.83 -42.99 45.04
N LEU A 642 -21.87 -42.13 46.05
CA LEU A 642 -21.47 -42.38 47.43
C LEU A 642 -22.70 -42.29 48.31
N PHE A 643 -22.97 -43.36 49.04
CA PHE A 643 -23.98 -43.40 50.09
C PHE A 643 -23.27 -43.48 51.45
N GLU A 644 -23.66 -42.60 52.36
CA GLU A 644 -23.09 -42.55 53.70
C GLU A 644 -24.16 -42.78 54.76
N ALA A 645 -23.77 -43.47 55.83
CA ALA A 645 -24.65 -43.76 56.95
C ALA A 645 -23.89 -43.71 58.28
N THR A 646 -24.64 -43.48 59.34
CA THR A 646 -24.20 -43.73 60.70
C THR A 646 -24.81 -45.04 61.17
N ALA A 647 -23.98 -45.99 61.57
CA ALA A 647 -24.39 -47.27 62.11
C ALA A 647 -23.87 -47.43 63.53
N SER A 648 -24.67 -48.01 64.43
CA SER A 648 -24.29 -48.27 65.81
C SER A 648 -24.26 -49.78 66.09
N GLY A 649 -23.30 -50.19 66.91
CA GLY A 649 -23.26 -51.50 67.57
C GLY A 649 -23.21 -51.31 69.09
N PRO A 650 -23.33 -52.38 69.90
CA PRO A 650 -23.24 -52.26 71.34
C PRO A 650 -21.87 -51.72 71.74
N VAL A 651 -21.84 -50.58 72.45
CA VAL A 651 -20.64 -49.99 73.02
C VAL A 651 -20.07 -50.97 74.04
N LYS A 652 -18.85 -51.48 73.83
CA LYS A 652 -18.09 -52.15 74.89
C LYS A 652 -17.77 -51.13 75.97
N GLU A 653 -18.42 -51.27 77.13
CA GLU A 653 -18.00 -50.66 78.39
C GLU A 653 -16.49 -50.86 78.60
N ALA A 654 -15.75 -49.75 78.65
CA ALA A 654 -14.39 -49.74 79.13
C ALA A 654 -14.41 -49.76 80.66
N ALA A 655 -14.17 -50.93 81.26
CA ALA A 655 -13.91 -51.06 82.68
C ALA A 655 -12.40 -50.90 82.97
N ALA A 656 -12.05 -49.90 83.78
CA ALA A 656 -11.23 -50.02 85.00
C ALA A 656 -10.25 -48.84 85.24
N ALA A 657 -10.57 -48.08 86.29
CA ALA A 657 -9.69 -47.54 87.34
C ALA A 657 -8.67 -46.43 87.03
N ALA A 658 -9.03 -45.20 87.44
CA ALA A 658 -8.21 -44.39 88.36
C ALA A 658 -9.14 -43.45 89.17
N PRO A 659 -8.85 -43.12 90.44
CA PRO A 659 -9.78 -42.38 91.31
C PRO A 659 -9.80 -40.88 90.98
N MET A 660 -11.00 -40.29 91.09
CA MET A 660 -11.25 -38.85 91.03
C MET A 660 -10.55 -38.07 92.16
N PRO A 661 -10.42 -36.74 91.99
CA PRO A 661 -10.88 -35.81 92.99
C PRO A 661 -12.10 -35.01 92.49
N ILE A 662 -12.92 -34.64 93.47
CA ILE A 662 -14.28 -34.10 93.36
C ILE A 662 -14.27 -32.64 92.84
N ALA A 663 -15.12 -32.33 91.85
CA ALA A 663 -15.66 -30.99 91.59
C ALA A 663 -17.05 -31.11 90.92
N PRO A 664 -18.00 -30.18 91.15
CA PRO A 664 -19.43 -30.42 90.92
C PRO A 664 -19.85 -30.30 89.45
N ALA A 665 -20.93 -31.00 89.14
CA ALA A 665 -21.55 -31.11 87.83
C ALA A 665 -22.02 -29.76 87.26
N VAL A 666 -21.69 -29.53 85.99
CA VAL A 666 -22.53 -28.74 85.08
C VAL A 666 -23.01 -29.70 83.99
N GLN A 667 -24.32 -29.93 83.95
CA GLN A 667 -24.98 -30.63 82.85
C GLN A 667 -24.79 -29.83 81.56
N ALA A 668 -23.88 -30.27 80.71
CA ALA A 668 -23.87 -29.90 79.30
C ALA A 668 -24.53 -31.04 78.52
N VAL A 669 -25.74 -30.80 78.01
CA VAL A 669 -26.33 -31.62 76.95
C VAL A 669 -25.50 -31.37 75.68
N LEU A 670 -24.42 -32.13 75.53
CA LEU A 670 -23.69 -32.25 74.27
C LEU A 670 -24.45 -33.25 73.41
N GLN A 671 -25.21 -32.77 72.42
CA GLN A 671 -25.56 -33.63 71.29
C GLN A 671 -24.25 -33.95 70.55
N PRO A 672 -23.83 -35.23 70.44
CA PRO A 672 -22.66 -35.57 69.68
C PRO A 672 -22.96 -35.34 68.19
N VAL A 673 -22.13 -34.53 67.54
CA VAL A 673 -22.05 -34.54 66.07
C VAL A 673 -21.43 -35.89 65.69
N VAL A 674 -22.28 -36.89 65.44
CA VAL A 674 -21.84 -38.22 65.03
C VAL A 674 -21.40 -38.15 63.57
N LYS A 675 -20.12 -38.39 63.31
CA LYS A 675 -19.60 -38.53 61.94
C LYS A 675 -20.12 -39.83 61.32
N PRO A 676 -20.49 -39.84 60.03
CA PRO A 676 -20.86 -41.09 59.35
C PRO A 676 -19.67 -42.06 59.39
N ASN A 677 -19.92 -43.29 59.81
CA ASN A 677 -18.92 -44.36 59.93
C ASN A 677 -19.06 -45.42 58.84
N VAL A 678 -20.11 -45.34 58.01
CA VAL A 678 -20.30 -46.17 56.82
C VAL A 678 -20.22 -45.30 55.56
N ARG A 679 -19.40 -45.73 54.60
CA ARG A 679 -19.20 -45.09 53.29
C ARG A 679 -19.15 -46.17 52.22
N VAL A 680 -20.09 -46.16 51.30
CA VAL A 680 -20.19 -47.21 50.28
C VAL A 680 -20.53 -46.64 48.91
N PHE A 681 -20.07 -47.29 47.85
CA PHE A 681 -20.13 -46.74 46.50
C PHE A 681 -20.90 -47.62 45.51
N MET A 682 -21.56 -46.98 44.55
CA MET A 682 -22.26 -47.59 43.42
C MET A 682 -21.89 -46.84 42.13
N THR A 683 -21.72 -47.51 40.99
CA THR A 683 -21.81 -46.81 39.68
C THR A 683 -23.18 -47.01 39.07
N LEU A 684 -23.63 -46.02 38.29
CA LEU A 684 -24.91 -46.11 37.58
C LEU A 684 -24.70 -45.76 36.11
N ALA A 685 -24.61 -46.76 35.25
CA ALA A 685 -24.68 -46.53 33.82
C ALA A 685 -26.14 -46.39 33.39
N VAL A 686 -26.38 -45.52 32.41
CA VAL A 686 -27.69 -45.32 31.78
C VAL A 686 -27.60 -45.61 30.28
N LYS A 687 -28.63 -46.28 29.76
CA LYS A 687 -28.77 -46.61 28.34
C LYS A 687 -30.10 -46.06 27.83
N ARG A 688 -30.11 -45.60 26.57
CA ARG A 688 -31.33 -45.21 25.87
C ARG A 688 -31.75 -46.31 24.91
N THR A 689 -33.05 -46.37 24.64
CA THR A 689 -33.58 -47.17 23.54
C THR A 689 -33.33 -46.43 22.22
N VAL A 690 -32.80 -47.13 21.23
CA VAL A 690 -32.74 -46.65 19.86
C VAL A 690 -33.64 -47.53 19.00
N LEU A 691 -34.64 -46.90 18.40
CA LEU A 691 -35.52 -47.51 17.41
C LEU A 691 -34.97 -47.18 16.02
N ALA A 692 -34.81 -48.20 15.18
CA ALA A 692 -34.42 -48.05 13.79
C ALA A 692 -35.38 -48.87 12.92
N ASP A 693 -35.81 -48.30 11.79
CA ASP A 693 -36.80 -48.93 10.92
C ASP A 693 -36.37 -50.34 10.53
N GLY A 694 -37.26 -51.31 10.78
CA GLY A 694 -37.05 -52.72 10.47
C GLY A 694 -36.04 -53.46 11.37
N LYS A 695 -35.54 -52.86 12.45
CA LYS A 695 -34.62 -53.49 13.41
C LYS A 695 -35.21 -53.55 14.82
N PRO A 696 -34.87 -54.58 15.63
CA PRO A 696 -35.31 -54.63 17.02
C PRO A 696 -34.73 -53.43 17.82
N PRO A 697 -35.44 -52.97 18.87
CA PRO A 697 -34.94 -51.93 19.77
C PRO A 697 -33.56 -52.33 20.32
N ARG A 698 -32.60 -51.40 20.26
CA ARG A 698 -31.26 -51.61 20.83
C ARG A 698 -31.01 -50.65 21.97
N GLU A 699 -30.34 -51.12 23.02
CA GLU A 699 -29.89 -50.30 24.14
C GLU A 699 -28.51 -49.70 23.80
N GLU A 700 -28.40 -48.38 23.88
CA GLU A 700 -27.16 -47.65 23.65
C GLU A 700 -26.76 -46.89 24.91
N LYS A 701 -25.53 -47.06 25.39
CA LYS A 701 -25.01 -46.31 26.54
C LYS A 701 -24.96 -44.83 26.19
N VAL A 702 -25.47 -43.98 27.09
CA VAL A 702 -25.50 -42.53 26.89
C VAL A 702 -24.52 -41.84 27.84
N ALA A 703 -23.84 -40.81 27.34
CA ALA A 703 -22.99 -39.96 28.17
C ALA A 703 -23.82 -39.14 29.16
N VAL A 704 -23.27 -38.91 30.35
CA VAL A 704 -23.87 -38.05 31.38
C VAL A 704 -22.98 -36.83 31.58
N PRO A 705 -23.03 -35.83 30.67
CA PRO A 705 -22.21 -34.64 30.80
C PRO A 705 -22.68 -33.79 31.99
N ALA A 706 -21.77 -32.97 32.53
CA ALA A 706 -22.15 -31.91 33.43
C ALA A 706 -22.99 -30.88 32.68
N LEU A 707 -24.24 -30.68 33.10
CA LEU A 707 -25.17 -29.76 32.44
C LEU A 707 -24.81 -28.30 32.80
N PRO A 708 -24.87 -27.38 31.81
CA PRO A 708 -24.58 -25.97 32.06
C PRO A 708 -25.70 -25.32 32.87
N ALA A 709 -25.35 -24.45 33.82
CA ALA A 709 -26.33 -23.70 34.62
C ALA A 709 -26.96 -22.50 33.88
N GLN A 710 -26.23 -21.96 32.92
CA GLN A 710 -26.63 -20.85 32.04
C GLN A 710 -25.83 -20.92 30.73
N ALA A 711 -26.37 -20.36 29.66
CA ALA A 711 -25.63 -20.16 28.42
C ALA A 711 -24.65 -18.98 28.59
N PRO A 712 -23.36 -19.12 28.20
CA PRO A 712 -22.39 -18.04 28.31
C PRO A 712 -22.71 -16.91 27.32
N PRO A 713 -22.46 -15.64 27.68
CA PRO A 713 -22.65 -14.53 26.75
C PRO A 713 -21.62 -14.61 25.62
N LEU A 714 -22.05 -14.23 24.42
CA LEU A 714 -21.15 -13.98 23.29
C LEU A 714 -21.10 -12.47 23.09
N ALA A 715 -19.90 -11.90 22.95
CA ALA A 715 -19.77 -10.50 22.57
C ALA A 715 -19.95 -10.39 21.03
N PRO A 716 -20.60 -9.34 20.53
CA PRO A 716 -20.60 -9.09 19.11
C PRO A 716 -19.15 -8.89 18.66
N VAL A 717 -18.81 -9.43 17.49
CA VAL A 717 -17.51 -9.13 16.88
C VAL A 717 -17.48 -7.61 16.72
N GLY A 718 -16.55 -6.97 17.43
CA GLY A 718 -16.61 -5.54 17.76
C GLY A 718 -17.05 -4.66 16.59
N SER A 719 -17.90 -3.67 16.88
CA SER A 719 -18.30 -2.65 15.93
C SER A 719 -17.08 -2.09 15.20
N MET A 720 -17.02 -2.42 13.91
CA MET A 720 -16.28 -1.76 12.84
C MET A 720 -15.18 -0.80 13.34
N ARG A 721 -13.96 -1.30 13.51
CA ARG A 721 -12.84 -0.46 13.10
C ARG A 721 -13.03 -0.28 11.60
N ARG A 722 -13.34 0.96 11.17
CA ARG A 722 -13.23 1.38 9.77
C ARG A 722 -12.00 0.70 9.18
N MET A 723 -12.19 0.01 8.05
CA MET A 723 -11.11 -0.63 7.30
C MET A 723 -9.83 0.23 7.38
N PRO A 724 -8.74 -0.24 8.01
CA PRO A 724 -7.44 0.40 7.88
C PRO A 724 -6.98 0.16 6.44
N GLY A 725 -7.45 1.03 5.54
CA GLY A 725 -7.29 0.91 4.10
C GLY A 725 -8.02 2.03 3.34
N LEU A 726 -9.10 2.59 3.91
CA LEU A 726 -9.76 3.79 3.39
C LEU A 726 -9.30 5.08 4.08
N ALA A 727 -8.63 4.99 5.24
CA ALA A 727 -8.16 6.14 6.01
C ALA A 727 -6.76 6.64 5.63
N GLY A 728 -6.30 6.35 4.41
CA GLY A 728 -4.97 6.75 3.94
C GLY A 728 -4.92 8.02 3.09
N TRP A 729 -6.05 8.63 2.75
CA TRP A 729 -6.09 9.77 1.83
C TRP A 729 -7.21 10.73 2.23
N PRO A 730 -6.95 12.05 2.27
CA PRO A 730 -7.94 13.02 2.72
C PRO A 730 -9.16 13.00 1.79
N ALA A 731 -10.34 13.01 2.38
CA ALA A 731 -11.58 13.26 1.63
C ALA A 731 -11.47 14.64 0.93
N PRO A 732 -12.03 14.82 -0.27
CA PRO A 732 -12.10 16.14 -0.89
C PRO A 732 -13.18 16.95 -0.17
N SER A 733 -12.85 17.50 0.99
CA SER A 733 -13.63 18.58 1.59
C SER A 733 -13.36 19.85 0.79
N GLY A 734 -14.33 20.23 -0.04
CA GLY A 734 -14.42 21.56 -0.62
C GLY A 734 -14.59 22.60 0.50
N ALA A 735 -13.48 23.08 1.03
CA ALA A 735 -13.36 24.33 1.76
C ALA A 735 -11.87 24.66 1.86
N VAL A 736 -11.40 25.58 1.01
CA VAL A 736 -10.05 26.13 1.08
C VAL A 736 -9.94 26.95 2.36
N ALA A 737 -9.18 26.46 3.34
CA ALA A 737 -8.65 27.29 4.42
C ALA A 737 -7.36 27.96 3.95
N PRO A 738 -7.21 29.30 4.07
CA PRO A 738 -6.01 30.00 3.62
C PRO A 738 -4.95 29.94 4.73
N ALA A 739 -4.12 28.90 4.77
CA ALA A 739 -2.99 28.87 5.69
C ALA A 739 -1.73 28.14 5.21
N ASP A 740 -1.78 27.25 4.22
CA ASP A 740 -0.58 26.55 3.77
C ASP A 740 -0.05 27.14 2.46
N ARG A 741 0.67 28.25 2.60
CA ARG A 741 1.40 28.91 1.50
C ARG A 741 2.90 29.09 1.77
N ALA A 742 3.46 28.38 2.74
CA ALA A 742 4.86 28.55 3.13
C ALA A 742 5.57 27.20 3.25
N PHE A 743 5.97 26.61 2.12
CA PHE A 743 6.99 25.56 2.13
C PHE A 743 7.73 25.44 0.80
N PHE A 744 8.20 26.56 0.23
CA PHE A 744 9.25 26.59 -0.78
C PHE A 744 9.96 27.95 -0.72
N ASP A 745 10.98 28.07 0.13
CA ASP A 745 12.14 28.92 -0.13
C ASP A 745 13.21 28.67 0.94
N LEU A 746 14.26 27.94 0.55
CA LEU A 746 15.53 27.96 1.25
C LEU A 746 16.64 28.07 0.22
N GLY A 747 17.31 29.23 0.21
CA GLY A 747 18.62 29.36 -0.38
C GLY A 747 19.00 30.76 -0.87
N THR A 748 19.28 31.71 0.02
CA THR A 748 20.39 32.70 -0.15
C THR A 748 20.63 33.48 1.16
N PRO A 749 21.89 33.85 1.48
CA PRO A 749 22.32 34.28 2.82
C PRO A 749 22.16 35.79 3.09
N PRO A 750 22.31 36.27 4.35
CA PRO A 750 21.78 37.56 4.76
C PRO A 750 22.76 38.72 4.53
N SER A 751 22.27 39.80 3.92
CA SER A 751 22.89 41.13 3.96
C SER A 751 22.01 42.11 4.74
N GLN A 752 22.54 42.52 5.90
CA GLN A 752 22.34 43.76 6.68
C GLN A 752 21.03 44.58 6.56
N SER A 753 20.43 44.79 7.74
CA SER A 753 19.24 45.62 8.00
C SER A 753 19.48 47.13 7.87
N PRO A 754 18.42 47.92 7.57
CA PRO A 754 18.29 49.28 8.07
C PRO A 754 17.14 49.44 9.08
N MET A 755 17.38 50.33 10.03
CA MET A 755 16.56 50.60 11.22
C MET A 755 15.22 51.30 10.93
N LEU A 756 14.21 50.92 11.71
CA LEU A 756 12.89 51.55 11.81
C LEU A 756 12.94 52.86 12.63
N ARG A 757 12.24 53.91 12.15
CA ARG A 757 11.79 55.06 12.94
C ARG A 757 10.37 54.80 13.46
N PRO A 758 10.01 55.20 14.69
CA PRO A 758 8.62 55.14 15.16
C PRO A 758 7.85 56.44 14.83
N ALA A 759 6.61 56.27 14.38
CA ALA A 759 5.63 57.34 14.16
C ALA A 759 4.84 57.62 15.44
N ALA A 760 4.59 58.91 15.69
CA ALA A 760 3.90 59.46 16.84
C ALA A 760 2.37 59.30 16.74
N GLN A 761 1.76 59.06 17.89
CA GLN A 761 0.34 59.13 18.17
C GLN A 761 -0.20 60.56 18.03
N ARG A 762 -1.45 60.70 17.55
CA ARG A 762 -2.47 61.62 18.11
C ARG A 762 -3.84 61.34 17.49
N PHE A 763 -4.79 60.98 18.34
CA PHE A 763 -6.24 61.23 18.24
C PHE A 763 -6.52 62.70 18.64
N PRO A 764 -7.72 63.28 18.44
CA PRO A 764 -9.05 62.69 18.24
C PRO A 764 -9.60 62.69 16.81
#